data_AF-A0A132GYP7-F1
#
_entry.id   AF-A0A132GYP7-F1
#
_cell.length_a   1.000
_cell.length_b   1.000
_cell.length_c   1.000
_cell.angle_alpha   90.00
_cell.angle_beta   90.00
_cell.angle_gamma   90.00
#
_symmetry.space_group_name_H-M   'P 1'
#
loop_
_entity.id
_entity.type
_entity.pdbx_description
1 polymer ?
#
loop_
_entity_poly.entity_id
_entity_poly.type
_entity_poly.pdbx_seq_one_letter_code
_entity_poly.pdbx_strand_id
1 'polypeptide(L)'
;MNGKHFTLITLAALAIILVGCNNELQKEAKQAPTTSTLYASHKPYTRWWWFSSEIENNDVRDQLVWLRDHGFGGVEIAWIYPMGLDSTTIHPDFLSPEWAGHVNFAKRTADSLGLGCDFTYGTLWPFSDVDLPDGDQTRNYFENNECLNGQTVESARRGYTWDFPREARIINHLDHNAFYRYADKMNQGLAEAYKGSKSGVFVDSWEVETEYLWTPGFGETFMQDHGYDIEPYMQSKTLLDKENAEVFYDYMHTLSGYVLREFYQPFADNATRIGAFSRAQCGGAPTDLLTAFTLVDVPETEAILYEPCFSKIAASAATLADKPAVTAETFTCAYGWTSLRYKDGRGMSPYQGKEQIADLKLICDALFANGTNQIIWHGFPFNKVGDTTNHFYTTCQISTSEDNNLSGNDLKEFNDYMASVSEYMRKGKNYSDMAVYMPLEDAWMGGAYPDSMRKVKAFFWGQYEMRFINTPEEYKGMQPLWVNEHFLKSATFENGVLHCGETDFKALYCDVEYMEMSALKEIIRLAEAGLPVVMARIPKEPGKTKHAEYDTLLSTLNSKLTTTLNSKLSTLNFEPLIKGNNLPDFWIREDNDTYYIFIANPMTQTIEYPLDYCYAFTDPGATHEITVNHHSKSEAYTLTFKPMESIMLKVDANGIEQIDLGFEPKRMNE
;
A
#
# COMPACT_ATOMS: atom_id res chain seq x y z
N MET A 1 -89.84 -17.59 -1.25
CA MET A 1 -89.65 -18.13 0.12
C MET A 1 -88.14 -18.32 0.29
N ASN A 2 -87.33 -17.63 1.08
CA ASN A 2 -87.39 -16.51 2.05
C ASN A 2 -86.03 -15.78 1.83
N GLY A 3 -85.96 -14.49 1.47
CA GLY A 3 -85.85 -13.33 2.37
C GLY A 3 -84.53 -13.30 3.17
N LYS A 4 -83.66 -12.28 3.22
CA LYS A 4 -83.63 -10.86 2.78
C LYS A 4 -82.16 -10.36 2.83
N HIS A 5 -81.80 -9.48 1.87
CA HIS A 5 -80.99 -8.22 1.91
C HIS A 5 -79.68 -8.13 2.74
N PHE A 6 -78.59 -7.44 2.39
CA PHE A 6 -78.07 -6.57 1.30
C PHE A 6 -76.55 -6.42 1.64
N THR A 7 -75.58 -6.28 0.74
CA THR A 7 -75.03 -4.96 0.32
C THR A 7 -73.82 -5.16 -0.61
N LEU A 8 -73.93 -4.58 -1.82
CA LEU A 8 -72.94 -3.90 -2.70
C LEU A 8 -71.40 -4.12 -2.62
N ILE A 9 -70.81 -4.12 -3.83
CA ILE A 9 -69.41 -3.74 -4.22
C ILE A 9 -68.37 -4.87 -3.99
N THR A 10 -67.57 -5.39 -4.94
CA THR A 10 -66.88 -4.80 -6.11
C THR A 10 -66.44 -5.88 -7.11
N LEU A 11 -66.29 -5.47 -8.37
CA LEU A 11 -65.83 -6.20 -9.55
C LEU A 11 -64.37 -6.71 -9.50
N ALA A 12 -64.18 -7.78 -10.29
CA ALA A 12 -63.03 -8.06 -11.16
C ALA A 12 -61.69 -8.47 -10.51
N ALA A 13 -61.57 -9.78 -10.29
CA ALA A 13 -60.31 -10.49 -10.34
C ALA A 13 -60.00 -10.86 -11.81
N LEU A 14 -59.00 -10.21 -12.41
CA LEU A 14 -57.97 -10.79 -13.31
C LEU A 14 -57.16 -9.67 -13.96
N ALA A 15 -55.99 -9.37 -13.40
CA ALA A 15 -54.76 -8.93 -14.08
C ALA A 15 -53.81 -8.37 -13.01
N ILE A 16 -52.50 -8.58 -13.21
CA ILE A 16 -51.37 -8.09 -12.39
C ILE A 16 -50.98 -9.02 -11.24
N ILE A 17 -50.16 -10.03 -11.57
CA ILE A 17 -49.15 -10.56 -10.65
C ILE A 17 -47.82 -10.33 -11.36
N LEU A 18 -47.11 -9.27 -10.98
CA LEU A 18 -45.66 -9.03 -11.13
C LEU A 18 -45.37 -7.55 -10.85
N VAL A 19 -45.47 -7.13 -9.58
CA VAL A 19 -44.67 -6.08 -8.94
C VAL A 19 -44.97 -6.22 -7.44
N GLY A 20 -43.97 -6.44 -6.60
CA GLY A 20 -44.15 -6.28 -5.16
C GLY A 20 -43.41 -7.25 -4.23
N CYS A 21 -42.18 -7.63 -4.53
CA CYS A 21 -41.25 -8.13 -3.51
C CYS A 21 -39.87 -7.52 -3.79
N ASN A 22 -39.64 -6.28 -3.38
CA ASN A 22 -38.29 -5.71 -3.34
C ASN A 22 -38.12 -4.55 -2.35
N ASN A 23 -38.90 -4.53 -1.25
CA ASN A 23 -38.87 -3.41 -0.30
C ASN A 23 -38.76 -3.82 1.18
N GLU A 24 -38.29 -5.02 1.50
CA GLU A 24 -37.96 -5.41 2.89
C GLU A 24 -36.46 -5.69 3.14
N LEU A 25 -35.58 -5.43 2.16
CA LEU A 25 -34.12 -5.54 2.33
C LEU A 25 -33.41 -4.19 2.60
N GLN A 26 -34.16 -3.12 2.83
CA GLN A 26 -33.61 -1.80 3.16
C GLN A 26 -34.32 -1.23 4.39
N LYS A 27 -33.96 -1.70 5.57
CA LYS A 27 -34.01 -0.96 6.85
C LYS A 27 -33.49 -1.82 8.01
N GLU A 28 -32.21 -2.17 7.95
CA GLU A 28 -31.43 -2.24 9.18
C GLU A 28 -30.51 -1.01 9.17
N ALA A 29 -30.83 -0.07 10.05
CA ALA A 29 -29.94 1.03 10.35
C ALA A 29 -28.67 0.42 10.94
N LYS A 30 -27.59 0.40 10.14
CA LYS A 30 -26.24 0.13 10.62
C LYS A 30 -25.98 1.05 11.81
N GLN A 31 -25.92 0.46 13.00
CA GLN A 31 -25.12 1.02 14.09
C GLN A 31 -23.74 1.32 13.49
N ALA A 32 -23.23 2.54 13.71
CA ALA A 32 -21.88 2.91 13.29
C ALA A 32 -20.92 1.78 13.67
N PRO A 33 -20.06 1.29 12.76
CA PRO A 33 -19.08 0.31 13.13
C PRO A 33 -18.25 0.96 14.25
N THR A 34 -18.28 0.38 15.46
CA THR A 34 -17.14 0.48 16.34
C THR A 34 -15.98 -0.03 15.49
N THR A 35 -15.11 0.85 15.00
CA THR A 35 -13.93 0.48 14.22
C THR A 35 -13.24 -0.63 14.99
N SER A 36 -13.37 -1.88 14.52
CA SER A 36 -12.68 -2.98 15.16
C SER A 36 -11.22 -2.71 14.85
N THR A 37 -10.47 -2.20 15.82
CA THR A 37 -9.08 -1.83 15.62
C THR A 37 -8.33 -3.11 15.27
N LEU A 38 -7.94 -3.29 14.00
CA LEU A 38 -7.17 -4.45 13.54
C LEU A 38 -5.86 -4.59 14.34
N TYR A 39 -5.31 -3.45 14.74
CA TYR A 39 -4.18 -3.32 15.65
C TYR A 39 -4.67 -2.97 17.06
N ALA A 40 -4.23 -3.72 18.06
CA ALA A 40 -4.62 -3.51 19.46
C ALA A 40 -4.09 -2.19 20.08
N SER A 41 -3.13 -1.54 19.42
CA SER A 41 -2.58 -0.25 19.84
C SER A 41 -2.07 0.55 18.64
N HIS A 42 -1.58 1.77 18.90
CA HIS A 42 -0.93 2.63 17.91
C HIS A 42 0.59 2.40 17.82
N LYS A 43 1.14 1.51 18.66
CA LYS A 43 2.57 1.24 18.71
C LYS A 43 3.05 0.52 17.44
N PRO A 44 4.29 0.77 17.01
CA PRO A 44 4.84 0.12 15.82
C PRO A 44 4.99 -1.39 16.03
N TYR A 45 4.97 -2.13 14.92
CA TYR A 45 5.31 -3.56 14.90
C TYR A 45 6.73 -3.72 14.39
N THR A 46 7.30 -4.92 14.52
CA THR A 46 8.57 -5.26 13.86
C THR A 46 8.45 -6.55 13.08
N ARG A 47 9.02 -6.61 11.89
CA ARG A 47 9.21 -7.84 11.13
C ARG A 47 10.31 -8.66 11.78
N TRP A 48 9.91 -9.78 12.39
CA TRP A 48 10.74 -10.69 13.15
C TRP A 48 11.24 -11.82 12.24
N TRP A 49 12.50 -11.72 11.81
CA TRP A 49 13.12 -12.61 10.84
C TRP A 49 13.51 -13.94 11.48
N TRP A 50 12.72 -14.97 11.21
CA TRP A 50 13.02 -16.33 11.60
C TRP A 50 13.80 -17.01 10.49
N PHE A 51 15.09 -17.21 10.74
CA PHE A 51 15.94 -18.04 9.89
C PHE A 51 15.63 -19.51 10.15
N SER A 52 15.62 -20.30 9.08
CA SER A 52 15.51 -21.76 9.18
C SER A 52 16.63 -22.30 10.06
N SER A 53 16.27 -22.67 11.29
CA SER A 53 17.19 -23.08 12.34
C SER A 53 16.41 -23.76 13.47
N GLU A 54 17.12 -24.30 14.46
CA GLU A 54 16.52 -24.74 15.72
C GLU A 54 15.87 -23.55 16.45
N ILE A 55 14.58 -23.67 16.76
CA ILE A 55 13.81 -22.64 17.47
C ILE A 55 13.56 -23.12 18.90
N GLU A 56 13.91 -22.28 19.89
CA GLU A 56 13.66 -22.56 21.29
C GLU A 56 12.56 -21.64 21.84
N ASN A 57 11.55 -22.23 22.48
CA ASN A 57 10.40 -21.48 22.96
C ASN A 57 10.76 -20.46 24.07
N ASN A 58 11.83 -20.71 24.83
CA ASN A 58 12.29 -19.73 25.82
C ASN A 58 12.84 -18.48 25.15
N ASP A 59 13.61 -18.62 24.07
CA ASP A 59 14.14 -17.50 23.29
C ASP A 59 13.00 -16.70 22.65
N VAL A 60 11.99 -17.39 22.10
CA VAL A 60 10.75 -16.78 21.58
C VAL A 60 10.07 -15.92 22.64
N ARG A 61 9.87 -16.47 23.84
CA ARG A 61 9.21 -15.75 24.94
C ARG A 61 10.01 -14.53 25.37
N ASP A 62 11.31 -14.69 25.59
CA ASP A 62 12.16 -13.64 26.15
C ASP A 62 12.30 -12.48 25.16
N GLN A 63 12.38 -12.75 23.85
CA GLN A 63 12.33 -11.74 22.80
C GLN A 63 10.99 -10.99 22.74
N LEU A 64 9.85 -11.68 22.84
CA LEU A 64 8.54 -11.02 22.86
C LEU A 64 8.36 -10.15 24.12
N VAL A 65 8.84 -10.59 25.27
CA VAL A 65 8.88 -9.78 26.50
C VAL A 65 9.74 -8.53 26.28
N TRP A 66 10.92 -8.69 25.69
CA TRP A 66 11.81 -7.58 25.40
C TRP A 66 11.15 -6.56 24.46
N LEU A 67 10.53 -7.00 23.37
CA LEU A 67 9.84 -6.12 22.42
C LEU A 67 8.71 -5.33 23.09
N ARG A 68 7.88 -5.98 23.92
CA ARG A 68 6.84 -5.29 24.70
C ARG A 68 7.44 -4.18 25.58
N ASP A 69 8.54 -4.50 26.27
CA ASP A 69 9.20 -3.59 27.21
C ASP A 69 9.88 -2.40 26.49
N HIS A 70 10.23 -2.55 25.22
CA HIS A 70 10.79 -1.51 24.34
C HIS A 70 9.74 -0.80 23.47
N GLY A 71 8.46 -0.89 23.83
CA GLY A 71 7.42 -0.06 23.23
C GLY A 71 6.85 -0.57 21.90
N PHE A 72 7.15 -1.82 21.49
CA PHE A 72 6.47 -2.42 20.34
C PHE A 72 5.04 -2.84 20.69
N GLY A 73 4.15 -2.75 19.69
CA GLY A 73 2.75 -3.17 19.78
C GLY A 73 2.48 -4.58 19.24
N GLY A 74 3.46 -5.18 18.56
CA GLY A 74 3.34 -6.49 17.94
C GLY A 74 4.52 -6.85 17.06
N VAL A 75 4.41 -8.01 16.43
CA VAL A 75 5.41 -8.57 15.52
C VAL A 75 4.75 -9.09 14.25
N GLU A 76 5.50 -9.14 13.16
CA GLU A 76 5.22 -10.01 12.02
C GLU A 76 6.28 -11.11 11.99
N ILE A 77 5.91 -12.38 12.02
CA ILE A 77 6.87 -13.46 11.82
C ILE A 77 7.13 -13.64 10.32
N ALA A 78 8.39 -13.52 9.91
CA ALA A 78 8.84 -13.71 8.53
C ALA A 78 9.82 -14.88 8.44
N TRP A 79 9.47 -15.90 7.64
CA TRP A 79 10.25 -17.14 7.54
C TRP A 79 11.19 -17.15 6.33
N ILE A 80 12.48 -17.34 6.60
CA ILE A 80 13.54 -17.27 5.59
C ILE A 80 14.54 -18.44 5.70
N TYR A 81 15.48 -18.48 4.77
CA TYR A 81 16.55 -19.46 4.65
C TYR A 81 17.44 -19.59 5.91
N PRO A 82 18.23 -20.67 6.04
CA PRO A 82 19.22 -20.80 7.11
C PRO A 82 20.33 -19.75 6.97
N MET A 83 20.78 -19.22 8.10
CA MET A 83 21.84 -18.20 8.13
C MET A 83 23.08 -18.67 7.34
N GLY A 84 23.60 -17.80 6.48
CA GLY A 84 24.77 -18.12 5.66
C GLY A 84 24.55 -19.16 4.56
N LEU A 85 23.30 -19.59 4.32
CA LEU A 85 22.94 -20.63 3.36
C LEU A 85 23.64 -21.96 3.62
N ASP A 86 23.77 -22.32 4.89
CA ASP A 86 24.34 -23.59 5.30
C ASP A 86 23.28 -24.70 5.21
N SER A 87 23.41 -25.58 4.21
CA SER A 87 22.50 -26.71 3.97
C SER A 87 22.61 -27.81 5.03
N THR A 88 23.54 -27.68 6.00
CA THR A 88 23.69 -28.60 7.14
C THR A 88 22.98 -28.11 8.39
N THR A 89 22.38 -26.91 8.35
CA THR A 89 21.63 -26.33 9.46
C THR A 89 20.46 -27.24 9.84
N ILE A 90 20.33 -27.55 11.13
CA ILE A 90 19.20 -28.32 11.65
C ILE A 90 18.02 -27.36 11.85
N HIS A 91 16.86 -27.74 11.34
CA HIS A 91 15.62 -26.98 11.46
C HIS A 91 14.43 -27.93 11.29
N PRO A 92 13.24 -27.59 11.83
CA PRO A 92 12.02 -28.30 11.48
C PRO A 92 11.63 -28.02 10.02
N ASP A 93 10.99 -28.98 9.36
CA ASP A 93 10.45 -28.76 8.01
C ASP A 93 9.35 -27.69 8.04
N PHE A 94 9.26 -26.86 6.99
CA PHE A 94 8.25 -25.81 6.89
C PHE A 94 6.83 -26.41 6.96
N LEU A 95 5.95 -25.82 7.77
CA LEU A 95 4.57 -26.30 8.04
C LEU A 95 4.47 -27.68 8.71
N SER A 96 5.58 -28.26 9.19
CA SER A 96 5.54 -29.48 10.01
C SER A 96 4.86 -29.25 11.36
N PRO A 97 4.39 -30.31 12.05
CA PRO A 97 3.84 -30.18 13.40
C PRO A 97 4.80 -29.55 14.42
N GLU A 98 6.11 -29.77 14.27
CA GLU A 98 7.14 -29.17 15.13
C GLU A 98 7.26 -27.66 14.89
N TRP A 99 7.41 -27.25 13.62
CA TRP A 99 7.40 -25.83 13.22
C TRP A 99 6.12 -25.13 13.70
N ALA A 100 4.95 -25.73 13.45
CA ALA A 100 3.67 -25.19 13.87
C ALA A 100 3.60 -25.08 15.40
N GLY A 101 4.20 -26.02 16.14
CA GLY A 101 4.33 -25.96 17.59
C GLY A 101 5.00 -24.69 18.09
N HIS A 102 6.10 -24.26 17.46
CA HIS A 102 6.82 -23.04 17.79
C HIS A 102 6.03 -21.78 17.42
N VAL A 103 5.43 -21.73 16.23
CA VAL A 103 4.60 -20.60 15.79
C VAL A 103 3.38 -20.43 16.70
N ASN A 104 2.71 -21.53 17.06
CA ASN A 104 1.59 -21.52 18.00
C ASN A 104 2.01 -21.06 19.40
N PHE A 105 3.22 -21.43 19.85
CA PHE A 105 3.76 -20.94 21.11
C PHE A 105 4.03 -19.43 21.06
N ALA A 106 4.64 -18.94 19.97
CA ALA A 106 4.89 -17.51 19.75
C ALA A 106 3.58 -16.72 19.78
N LYS A 107 2.56 -17.15 19.02
CA LYS A 107 1.24 -16.52 18.98
C LYS A 107 0.59 -16.41 20.37
N ARG A 108 0.48 -17.54 21.10
CA ARG A 108 -0.13 -17.54 22.44
C ARG A 108 0.65 -16.64 23.42
N THR A 109 1.96 -16.59 23.27
CA THR A 109 2.81 -15.74 24.10
C THR A 109 2.57 -14.27 23.78
N ALA A 110 2.56 -13.89 22.49
CA ALA A 110 2.22 -12.54 22.06
C ALA A 110 0.84 -12.10 22.59
N ASP A 111 -0.18 -12.94 22.43
CA ASP A 111 -1.53 -12.69 22.97
C ASP A 111 -1.51 -12.46 24.49
N SER A 112 -0.76 -13.28 25.23
CA SER A 112 -0.65 -13.15 26.70
C SER A 112 0.06 -11.86 27.15
N LEU A 113 0.86 -11.27 26.26
CA LEU A 113 1.59 -10.03 26.48
C LEU A 113 0.83 -8.79 25.96
N GLY A 114 -0.31 -8.98 25.29
CA GLY A 114 -1.06 -7.91 24.62
C GLY A 114 -0.40 -7.41 23.33
N LEU A 115 0.50 -8.20 22.74
CA LEU A 115 1.13 -7.93 21.45
C LEU A 115 0.29 -8.53 20.32
N GLY A 116 0.20 -7.84 19.18
CA GLY A 116 -0.24 -8.50 17.94
C GLY A 116 0.83 -9.40 17.35
N CYS A 117 0.41 -10.32 16.50
CA CYS A 117 1.29 -11.30 15.86
C CYS A 117 0.74 -11.61 14.47
N ASP A 118 1.35 -11.00 13.46
CA ASP A 118 1.06 -11.19 12.05
C ASP A 118 2.04 -12.20 11.43
N PHE A 119 1.75 -12.67 10.22
CA PHE A 119 2.54 -13.70 9.54
C PHE A 119 2.75 -13.34 8.07
N THR A 120 3.99 -13.45 7.58
CA THR A 120 4.20 -13.58 6.12
C THR A 120 3.42 -14.80 5.64
N TYR A 121 2.76 -14.73 4.51
CA TYR A 121 1.92 -15.84 4.05
C TYR A 121 2.70 -16.83 3.17
N GLY A 122 3.90 -17.19 3.62
CA GLY A 122 4.85 -18.01 2.89
C GLY A 122 6.28 -17.85 3.41
N THR A 123 7.20 -18.59 2.80
CA THR A 123 8.65 -18.39 2.97
C THR A 123 9.17 -17.44 1.89
N LEU A 124 9.87 -16.38 2.32
CA LEU A 124 10.25 -15.25 1.45
C LEU A 124 9.06 -14.69 0.65
N TRP A 125 9.39 -13.96 -0.43
CA TRP A 125 8.50 -13.46 -1.45
C TRP A 125 9.12 -13.70 -2.85
N PRO A 126 8.29 -13.79 -3.91
CA PRO A 126 6.85 -14.00 -3.89
C PRO A 126 6.44 -15.36 -3.33
N PHE A 127 5.13 -15.60 -3.20
CA PHE A 127 4.61 -16.89 -2.75
C PHE A 127 5.14 -18.02 -3.60
N SER A 128 5.81 -18.96 -2.94
CA SER A 128 6.48 -20.09 -3.57
C SER A 128 6.41 -21.33 -2.69
N ASP A 129 6.49 -22.50 -3.34
CA ASP A 129 6.45 -23.79 -2.67
C ASP A 129 7.39 -24.80 -3.36
N VAL A 130 8.11 -25.59 -2.56
CA VAL A 130 8.99 -26.68 -3.02
C VAL A 130 8.21 -27.86 -3.61
N ASP A 131 6.97 -28.04 -3.18
CA ASP A 131 6.07 -29.13 -3.61
C ASP A 131 4.89 -28.60 -4.47
N LEU A 132 5.05 -27.45 -5.11
CA LEU A 132 4.03 -26.86 -5.98
C LEU A 132 3.68 -27.81 -7.14
N PRO A 133 2.42 -28.02 -7.54
CA PRO A 133 2.09 -28.76 -8.75
C PRO A 133 2.60 -28.09 -10.04
N ASP A 134 2.97 -28.87 -11.07
CA ASP A 134 3.51 -28.33 -12.33
C ASP A 134 2.58 -27.32 -13.03
N GLY A 135 1.26 -27.50 -12.89
CA GLY A 135 0.27 -26.59 -13.46
C GLY A 135 0.21 -25.22 -12.80
N ASP A 136 0.71 -25.11 -11.57
CA ASP A 136 0.45 -23.99 -10.67
C ASP A 136 1.59 -22.98 -10.62
N GLN A 137 2.67 -23.20 -11.38
CA GLN A 137 3.80 -22.29 -11.45
C GLN A 137 3.44 -21.05 -12.27
N THR A 138 3.99 -19.89 -11.88
CA THR A 138 3.99 -18.67 -12.72
C THR A 138 4.55 -18.97 -14.10
N ARG A 139 4.05 -18.28 -15.13
CA ARG A 139 4.43 -18.56 -16.51
C ARG A 139 4.75 -17.30 -17.30
N ASN A 140 5.77 -17.39 -18.12
CA ASN A 140 6.03 -16.48 -19.23
C ASN A 140 5.58 -17.10 -20.56
N TYR A 141 5.20 -16.27 -21.54
CA TYR A 141 4.84 -16.72 -22.89
C TYR A 141 5.91 -17.61 -23.56
N PHE A 142 7.21 -17.44 -23.27
CA PHE A 142 8.32 -18.12 -23.97
C PHE A 142 8.87 -19.39 -23.32
N GLU A 143 8.21 -19.97 -22.32
CA GLU A 143 8.78 -20.94 -21.36
C GLU A 143 9.22 -22.33 -21.87
N ASN A 144 9.69 -22.46 -23.11
CA ASN A 144 10.47 -23.60 -23.61
C ASN A 144 11.86 -23.20 -24.16
N ASN A 145 12.72 -22.60 -23.32
CA ASN A 145 14.17 -22.39 -23.51
C ASN A 145 14.65 -21.23 -24.40
N GLU A 146 13.97 -20.08 -24.44
CA GLU A 146 14.60 -18.86 -24.96
C GLU A 146 14.63 -17.75 -23.91
N CYS A 147 15.79 -17.55 -23.29
CA CYS A 147 16.05 -16.42 -22.41
C CYS A 147 15.72 -15.11 -23.14
N LEU A 148 14.82 -14.31 -22.58
CA LEU A 148 14.83 -12.87 -22.84
C LEU A 148 16.06 -12.30 -22.11
N ASN A 149 16.96 -11.63 -22.85
CA ASN A 149 18.08 -10.86 -22.30
C ASN A 149 19.10 -11.61 -21.40
N GLY A 150 19.19 -12.93 -21.49
CA GLY A 150 20.20 -13.72 -20.76
C GLY A 150 19.91 -13.88 -19.26
N GLN A 151 18.73 -13.49 -18.78
CA GLN A 151 18.23 -13.92 -17.48
C GLN A 151 17.52 -15.27 -17.66
N THR A 152 18.02 -16.28 -16.96
CA THR A 152 17.50 -17.65 -17.00
C THR A 152 16.13 -17.76 -16.32
N VAL A 153 15.42 -18.85 -16.61
CA VAL A 153 14.22 -19.42 -15.97
C VAL A 153 14.33 -19.58 -14.42
N GLU A 154 15.41 -19.06 -13.81
CA GLU A 154 15.56 -18.83 -12.38
C GLU A 154 14.49 -17.87 -11.82
N SER A 155 13.88 -16.99 -12.63
CA SER A 155 12.83 -16.08 -12.16
C SER A 155 11.54 -16.77 -11.68
N ALA A 156 11.29 -18.01 -12.11
CA ALA A 156 10.13 -18.80 -11.68
C ALA A 156 10.45 -19.70 -10.46
N ARG A 157 11.66 -19.62 -9.91
CA ARG A 157 12.13 -20.41 -8.77
C ARG A 157 12.77 -19.54 -7.70
N ARG A 158 12.77 -20.04 -6.46
CA ARG A 158 13.42 -19.43 -5.30
C ARG A 158 14.32 -20.47 -4.64
N GLY A 159 15.62 -20.21 -4.68
CA GLY A 159 16.65 -21.08 -4.10
C GLY A 159 17.01 -20.76 -2.65
N TYR A 160 16.29 -19.83 -1.98
CA TYR A 160 16.62 -19.34 -0.64
C TYR A 160 15.42 -19.42 0.31
N THR A 161 14.67 -20.52 0.29
CA THR A 161 13.51 -20.70 1.18
C THR A 161 13.89 -21.31 2.52
N TRP A 162 12.92 -21.40 3.43
CA TRP A 162 13.05 -22.15 4.70
C TRP A 162 13.58 -23.58 4.48
N ASP A 163 13.17 -24.21 3.37
CA ASP A 163 13.51 -25.58 2.98
C ASP A 163 14.83 -25.71 2.20
N PHE A 164 15.70 -24.68 2.22
CA PHE A 164 17.02 -24.72 1.60
C PHE A 164 17.78 -26.02 1.95
N PRO A 165 18.41 -26.73 0.98
CA PRO A 165 18.71 -26.29 -0.39
C PRO A 165 17.64 -26.66 -1.44
N ARG A 166 16.42 -27.04 -1.04
CA ARG A 166 15.34 -27.31 -2.02
C ARG A 166 14.89 -26.01 -2.68
N GLU A 167 14.78 -26.02 -4.01
CA GLU A 167 14.23 -24.88 -4.75
C GLU A 167 12.70 -24.88 -4.70
N ALA A 168 12.11 -23.75 -4.39
CA ALA A 168 10.67 -23.52 -4.48
C ALA A 168 10.30 -22.95 -5.85
N ARG A 169 9.08 -23.25 -6.32
CA ARG A 169 8.50 -22.65 -7.51
C ARG A 169 7.52 -21.55 -7.12
N ILE A 170 7.57 -20.42 -7.83
CA ILE A 170 6.64 -19.30 -7.61
C ILE A 170 5.27 -19.67 -8.16
N ILE A 171 4.20 -19.40 -7.40
CA ILE A 171 2.83 -19.72 -7.81
C ILE A 171 2.37 -18.85 -8.99
N ASN A 172 1.39 -19.33 -9.75
CA ASN A 172 0.74 -18.59 -10.80
C ASN A 172 -0.20 -17.54 -10.19
N HIS A 173 0.26 -16.29 -10.15
CA HIS A 173 -0.52 -15.16 -9.63
C HIS A 173 -1.64 -14.73 -10.60
N LEU A 174 -1.80 -15.39 -11.74
CA LEU A 174 -2.89 -15.18 -12.69
C LEU A 174 -3.89 -16.36 -12.73
N ASP A 175 -3.87 -17.25 -11.72
CA ASP A 175 -4.83 -18.35 -11.56
C ASP A 175 -5.24 -18.51 -10.09
N HIS A 176 -6.47 -18.11 -9.73
CA HIS A 176 -6.95 -18.24 -8.36
C HIS A 176 -6.93 -19.69 -7.85
N ASN A 177 -7.01 -20.70 -8.73
CA ASN A 177 -6.97 -22.09 -8.29
C ASN A 177 -5.58 -22.49 -7.82
N ALA A 178 -4.53 -21.99 -8.46
CA ALA A 178 -3.15 -22.14 -7.99
C ALA A 178 -2.98 -21.45 -6.64
N PHE A 179 -3.50 -20.23 -6.49
CA PHE A 179 -3.53 -19.53 -5.20
C PHE A 179 -4.25 -20.33 -4.11
N TYR A 180 -5.47 -20.82 -4.34
CA TYR A 180 -6.23 -21.52 -3.31
C TYR A 180 -5.59 -22.86 -2.89
N ARG A 181 -4.94 -23.58 -3.83
CA ARG A 181 -4.17 -24.79 -3.48
C ARG A 181 -2.98 -24.47 -2.58
N TYR A 182 -2.25 -23.40 -2.89
CA TYR A 182 -1.18 -22.88 -2.03
C TYR A 182 -1.71 -22.44 -0.66
N ALA A 183 -2.77 -21.64 -0.66
CA ALA A 183 -3.39 -21.09 0.54
C ALA A 183 -3.92 -22.20 1.46
N ASP A 184 -4.52 -23.26 0.93
CA ASP A 184 -5.01 -24.37 1.76
C ASP A 184 -3.89 -25.09 2.53
N LYS A 185 -2.68 -25.17 1.97
CA LYS A 185 -1.50 -25.72 2.66
C LYS A 185 -1.03 -24.78 3.80
N MET A 186 -0.91 -23.48 3.51
CA MET A 186 -0.55 -22.46 4.51
C MET A 186 -1.57 -22.42 5.66
N ASN A 187 -2.86 -22.42 5.32
CA ASN A 187 -3.97 -22.41 6.27
C ASN A 187 -3.91 -23.60 7.23
N GLN A 188 -3.57 -24.79 6.74
CA GLN A 188 -3.43 -25.97 7.59
C GLN A 188 -2.28 -25.83 8.59
N GLY A 189 -1.12 -25.34 8.15
CA GLY A 189 0.05 -25.15 9.02
C GLY A 189 -0.15 -24.05 10.08
N LEU A 190 -0.96 -23.03 9.78
CA LEU A 190 -1.22 -21.89 10.66
C LEU A 190 -2.58 -21.93 11.39
N ALA A 191 -3.40 -22.97 11.19
CA ALA A 191 -4.76 -23.05 11.70
C ALA A 191 -4.90 -22.76 13.20
N GLU A 192 -3.97 -23.25 14.02
CA GLU A 192 -3.95 -23.01 15.47
C GLU A 192 -3.45 -21.60 15.82
N ALA A 193 -2.54 -21.03 15.01
CA ALA A 193 -1.98 -19.69 15.21
C ALA A 193 -3.00 -18.58 14.87
N TYR A 194 -4.04 -18.88 14.10
CA TYR A 194 -5.14 -17.95 13.87
C TYR A 194 -6.16 -17.90 15.02
N LYS A 195 -6.00 -18.73 16.06
CA LYS A 195 -6.83 -18.65 17.26
C LYS A 195 -6.34 -17.52 18.19
N GLY A 196 -7.28 -16.95 18.94
CA GLY A 196 -6.99 -15.88 19.91
C GLY A 196 -7.23 -14.49 19.31
N SER A 197 -6.30 -13.56 19.50
CA SER A 197 -6.39 -12.24 18.85
C SER A 197 -6.29 -12.38 17.33
N LYS A 198 -6.95 -11.48 16.59
CA LYS A 198 -6.98 -11.49 15.12
C LYS A 198 -5.58 -11.18 14.58
N SER A 199 -5.09 -12.00 13.66
CA SER A 199 -3.78 -11.83 12.99
C SER A 199 -3.94 -11.32 11.57
N GLY A 200 -2.94 -10.56 11.11
CA GLY A 200 -2.72 -10.27 9.71
C GLY A 200 -2.01 -11.43 9.02
N VAL A 201 -2.43 -11.75 7.80
CA VAL A 201 -1.62 -12.50 6.83
C VAL A 201 -1.11 -11.52 5.78
N PHE A 202 0.18 -11.62 5.48
CA PHE A 202 0.87 -10.61 4.69
C PHE A 202 1.39 -11.17 3.36
N VAL A 203 1.17 -10.40 2.29
CA VAL A 203 1.88 -10.55 1.02
C VAL A 203 2.81 -9.34 0.82
N ASP A 204 4.09 -9.65 0.60
CA ASP A 204 5.13 -8.67 0.31
C ASP A 204 4.96 -8.07 -1.10
N SER A 205 5.83 -7.13 -1.45
CA SER A 205 5.89 -6.47 -2.75
C SER A 205 6.02 -7.47 -3.91
N TRP A 206 5.56 -7.04 -5.09
CA TRP A 206 5.53 -7.90 -6.26
C TRP A 206 6.93 -8.05 -6.88
N GLU A 207 7.48 -9.26 -6.78
CA GLU A 207 8.75 -9.64 -7.41
C GLU A 207 8.60 -10.84 -8.38
N VAL A 208 7.42 -10.98 -8.99
CA VAL A 208 7.20 -11.94 -10.09
C VAL A 208 7.60 -11.27 -11.40
N GLU A 209 8.35 -11.98 -12.26
CA GLU A 209 8.70 -11.47 -13.59
C GLU A 209 7.44 -11.06 -14.37
N THR A 210 7.44 -9.83 -14.88
CA THR A 210 6.29 -9.20 -15.51
C THR A 210 6.43 -9.07 -17.04
N GLU A 211 7.66 -9.11 -17.57
CA GLU A 211 7.89 -9.09 -19.01
C GLU A 211 7.24 -10.34 -19.63
N TYR A 212 6.22 -10.18 -20.49
CA TYR A 212 5.52 -11.29 -21.15
C TYR A 212 4.91 -12.35 -20.19
N LEU A 213 4.52 -11.93 -18.98
CA LEU A 213 3.75 -12.73 -18.04
C LEU A 213 2.47 -13.27 -18.71
N TRP A 214 2.16 -14.54 -18.45
CA TRP A 214 1.13 -15.27 -19.19
C TRP A 214 0.43 -16.33 -18.35
N THR A 215 -0.75 -16.75 -18.79
CA THR A 215 -1.49 -17.88 -18.22
C THR A 215 -2.41 -18.49 -19.28
N PRO A 216 -2.78 -19.79 -19.21
CA PRO A 216 -3.78 -20.34 -20.11
C PRO A 216 -5.08 -19.51 -20.12
N GLY A 217 -5.60 -19.21 -21.31
CA GLY A 217 -6.78 -18.36 -21.48
C GLY A 217 -6.48 -16.86 -21.63
N PHE A 218 -5.26 -16.38 -21.35
CA PHE A 218 -4.94 -14.95 -21.45
C PHE A 218 -5.23 -14.37 -22.84
N GLY A 219 -4.78 -15.03 -23.91
CA GLY A 219 -5.01 -14.56 -25.29
C GLY A 219 -6.50 -14.50 -25.67
N GLU A 220 -7.32 -15.40 -25.12
CA GLU A 220 -8.76 -15.39 -25.34
C GLU A 220 -9.42 -14.20 -24.63
N THR A 221 -9.04 -13.93 -23.38
CA THR A 221 -9.48 -12.76 -22.63
C THR A 221 -9.04 -11.47 -23.31
N PHE A 222 -7.78 -11.39 -23.74
CA PHE A 222 -7.26 -10.23 -24.47
C PHE A 222 -8.07 -9.94 -25.76
N MET A 223 -8.35 -10.98 -26.54
CA MET A 223 -9.17 -10.85 -27.76
C MET A 223 -10.59 -10.37 -27.42
N GLN A 224 -11.17 -10.82 -26.31
CA GLN A 224 -12.49 -10.39 -25.85
C GLN A 224 -12.49 -8.92 -25.41
N ASP A 225 -11.46 -8.50 -24.67
CA ASP A 225 -11.34 -7.14 -24.12
C ASP A 225 -11.02 -6.10 -25.21
N HIS A 226 -10.16 -6.45 -26.18
CA HIS A 226 -9.57 -5.47 -27.12
C HIS A 226 -9.92 -5.71 -28.59
N GLY A 227 -10.49 -6.87 -28.94
CA GLY A 227 -11.00 -7.18 -30.29
C GLY A 227 -9.93 -7.52 -31.33
N TYR A 228 -8.70 -7.84 -30.93
CA TYR A 228 -7.65 -8.32 -31.82
C TYR A 228 -6.69 -9.30 -31.12
N ASP A 229 -5.87 -10.00 -31.92
CA ASP A 229 -4.94 -11.02 -31.42
C ASP A 229 -3.62 -10.39 -30.95
N ILE A 230 -3.23 -10.67 -29.70
CA ILE A 230 -1.95 -10.26 -29.12
C ILE A 230 -0.79 -11.18 -29.54
N GLU A 231 -1.06 -12.44 -29.89
CA GLU A 231 -0.03 -13.44 -30.13
C GLU A 231 1.04 -13.03 -31.15
N PRO A 232 0.72 -12.33 -32.27
CA PRO A 232 1.76 -11.87 -33.19
C PRO A 232 2.83 -10.97 -32.54
N TYR A 233 2.45 -10.16 -31.55
CA TYR A 233 3.36 -9.28 -30.81
C TYR A 233 4.17 -10.05 -29.76
N MET A 234 3.56 -11.05 -29.13
CA MET A 234 4.23 -11.97 -28.22
C MET A 234 5.27 -12.81 -28.98
N GLN A 235 4.86 -13.54 -30.01
CA GLN A 235 5.73 -14.43 -30.78
C GLN A 235 6.92 -13.72 -31.42
N SER A 236 6.73 -12.48 -31.87
CA SER A 236 7.80 -11.66 -32.45
C SER A 236 8.70 -10.97 -31.43
N LYS A 237 8.40 -11.06 -30.12
CA LYS A 237 9.11 -10.36 -29.04
C LYS A 237 9.13 -8.83 -29.22
N THR A 238 8.06 -8.27 -29.81
CA THR A 238 7.94 -6.83 -30.10
C THR A 238 6.94 -6.11 -29.20
N LEU A 239 6.26 -6.81 -28.28
CA LEU A 239 5.26 -6.20 -27.38
C LEU A 239 5.82 -4.98 -26.63
N LEU A 240 7.06 -5.07 -26.16
CA LEU A 240 7.71 -4.01 -25.36
C LEU A 240 8.37 -2.92 -26.21
N ASP A 241 8.29 -2.99 -27.54
CA ASP A 241 8.84 -1.98 -28.44
C ASP A 241 8.00 -0.70 -28.40
N LYS A 242 8.66 0.47 -28.51
CA LYS A 242 8.00 1.77 -28.37
C LYS A 242 6.90 2.01 -29.42
N GLU A 243 7.06 1.48 -30.63
CA GLU A 243 6.05 1.53 -31.67
C GLU A 243 4.77 0.74 -31.34
N ASN A 244 4.84 -0.19 -30.38
CA ASN A 244 3.73 -1.03 -29.94
C ASN A 244 3.17 -0.58 -28.57
N ALA A 245 3.45 0.64 -28.12
CA ALA A 245 2.99 1.17 -26.83
C ALA A 245 1.46 1.02 -26.60
N GLU A 246 0.66 1.24 -27.65
CA GLU A 246 -0.80 1.07 -27.60
C GLU A 246 -1.22 -0.40 -27.39
N VAL A 247 -0.45 -1.35 -27.92
CA VAL A 247 -0.66 -2.80 -27.71
C VAL A 247 -0.20 -3.20 -26.31
N PHE A 248 0.91 -2.64 -25.85
CA PHE A 248 1.40 -2.85 -24.49
C PHE A 248 0.41 -2.33 -23.45
N TYR A 249 -0.22 -1.17 -23.69
CA TYR A 249 -1.33 -0.68 -22.87
C TYR A 249 -2.47 -1.69 -22.78
N ASP A 250 -2.95 -2.20 -23.92
CA ASP A 250 -4.02 -3.20 -23.96
C ASP A 250 -3.60 -4.48 -23.18
N TYR A 251 -2.33 -4.89 -23.30
CA TYR A 251 -1.79 -6.02 -22.56
C TYR A 251 -1.81 -5.77 -21.05
N MET A 252 -1.36 -4.59 -20.61
CA MET A 252 -1.36 -4.18 -19.21
C MET A 252 -2.77 -4.07 -18.65
N HIS A 253 -3.74 -3.60 -19.44
CA HIS A 253 -5.14 -3.55 -19.06
C HIS A 253 -5.70 -4.95 -18.80
N THR A 254 -5.48 -5.91 -19.72
CA THR A 254 -5.88 -7.31 -19.52
C THR A 254 -5.17 -7.92 -18.30
N LEU A 255 -3.84 -7.71 -18.18
CA LEU A 255 -3.02 -8.25 -17.11
C LEU A 255 -3.42 -7.73 -15.72
N SER A 256 -3.66 -6.43 -15.61
CA SER A 256 -4.20 -5.77 -14.40
C SER A 256 -5.47 -6.46 -13.93
N GLY A 257 -6.40 -6.74 -14.86
CA GLY A 257 -7.63 -7.49 -14.56
C GLY A 257 -7.39 -8.87 -13.97
N TYR A 258 -6.41 -9.62 -14.48
CA TYR A 258 -6.01 -10.91 -13.90
C TYR A 258 -5.41 -10.74 -12.51
N VAL A 259 -4.44 -9.84 -12.32
CA VAL A 259 -3.76 -9.64 -11.03
C VAL A 259 -4.76 -9.28 -9.91
N LEU A 260 -5.74 -8.43 -10.21
CA LEU A 260 -6.79 -8.07 -9.25
C LEU A 260 -7.71 -9.25 -8.92
N ARG A 261 -8.26 -9.93 -9.94
CA ARG A 261 -9.32 -10.94 -9.78
C ARG A 261 -8.81 -12.33 -9.41
N GLU A 262 -7.60 -12.67 -9.82
CA GLU A 262 -7.02 -14.01 -9.68
C GLU A 262 -6.03 -14.11 -8.52
N PHE A 263 -5.57 -12.97 -7.97
CA PHE A 263 -4.65 -12.97 -6.83
C PHE A 263 -5.08 -12.09 -5.66
N TYR A 264 -5.12 -10.75 -5.80
CA TYR A 264 -5.36 -9.88 -4.64
C TYR A 264 -6.76 -10.06 -4.03
N GLN A 265 -7.81 -10.20 -4.84
CA GLN A 265 -9.15 -10.50 -4.33
C GLN A 265 -9.20 -11.89 -3.66
N PRO A 266 -8.76 -13.00 -4.31
CA PRO A 266 -8.67 -14.30 -3.65
C PRO A 266 -7.86 -14.32 -2.36
N PHE A 267 -6.77 -13.54 -2.29
CA PHE A 267 -5.96 -13.40 -1.09
C PHE A 267 -6.74 -12.76 0.06
N ALA A 268 -7.44 -11.65 -0.20
CA ALA A 268 -8.31 -11.00 0.79
C ALA A 268 -9.47 -11.90 1.23
N ASP A 269 -10.12 -12.57 0.27
CA ASP A 269 -11.20 -13.53 0.54
C ASP A 269 -10.71 -14.70 1.41
N ASN A 270 -9.52 -15.21 1.12
CA ASN A 270 -8.90 -16.25 1.92
C ASN A 270 -8.61 -15.80 3.34
N ALA A 271 -8.04 -14.60 3.54
CA ALA A 271 -7.79 -14.04 4.87
C ALA A 271 -9.08 -13.97 5.69
N THR A 272 -10.18 -13.52 5.08
CA THR A 272 -11.50 -13.53 5.70
C THR A 272 -11.96 -14.95 6.05
N ARG A 273 -11.81 -15.91 5.13
CA ARG A 273 -12.21 -17.32 5.30
C ARG A 273 -11.55 -17.98 6.53
N ILE A 274 -10.31 -17.62 6.83
CA ILE A 274 -9.55 -18.17 7.97
C ILE A 274 -9.68 -17.36 9.26
N GLY A 275 -10.46 -16.28 9.26
CA GLY A 275 -10.62 -15.40 10.41
C GLY A 275 -9.45 -14.43 10.64
N ALA A 276 -8.54 -14.30 9.67
CA ALA A 276 -7.47 -13.32 9.65
C ALA A 276 -7.92 -12.00 8.99
N PHE A 277 -7.03 -11.03 8.89
CA PHE A 277 -7.15 -9.90 7.97
C PHE A 277 -5.99 -9.93 6.97
N SER A 278 -6.21 -9.41 5.77
CA SER A 278 -5.22 -9.33 4.70
C SER A 278 -4.42 -8.03 4.80
N ARG A 279 -3.10 -8.15 4.71
CA ARG A 279 -2.17 -7.03 4.57
C ARG A 279 -1.34 -7.22 3.32
N ALA A 280 -1.17 -6.19 2.49
CA ALA A 280 -0.46 -6.34 1.23
C ALA A 280 0.34 -5.12 0.83
N GLN A 281 1.58 -5.36 0.41
CA GLN A 281 2.31 -4.44 -0.46
C GLN A 281 1.92 -4.73 -1.92
N CYS A 282 1.25 -3.76 -2.55
CA CYS A 282 0.90 -3.88 -3.97
C CYS A 282 1.99 -3.29 -4.89
N GLY A 283 3.02 -2.63 -4.33
CA GLY A 283 4.11 -2.05 -5.11
C GLY A 283 4.78 -3.08 -6.04
N GLY A 284 5.08 -2.66 -7.26
CA GLY A 284 5.69 -3.49 -8.30
C GLY A 284 4.70 -4.35 -9.10
N ALA A 285 3.45 -4.48 -8.65
CA ALA A 285 2.47 -5.32 -9.33
C ALA A 285 2.04 -4.69 -10.67
N PRO A 286 1.89 -5.48 -11.76
CA PRO A 286 1.50 -4.97 -13.07
C PRO A 286 -0.02 -4.75 -13.15
N THR A 287 -0.52 -3.84 -12.31
CA THR A 287 -1.94 -3.60 -12.10
C THR A 287 -2.22 -2.14 -11.73
N ASP A 288 -3.51 -1.78 -11.69
CA ASP A 288 -3.97 -0.59 -11.00
C ASP A 288 -3.70 -0.71 -9.49
N LEU A 289 -2.62 -0.08 -9.03
CA LEU A 289 -2.18 -0.13 -7.64
C LEU A 289 -3.22 0.46 -6.68
N LEU A 290 -3.91 1.54 -7.08
CA LEU A 290 -4.92 2.16 -6.22
C LEU A 290 -6.05 1.17 -5.97
N THR A 291 -6.55 0.51 -7.01
CA THR A 291 -7.57 -0.54 -6.87
C THR A 291 -7.04 -1.76 -6.10
N ALA A 292 -5.81 -2.23 -6.35
CA ALA A 292 -5.26 -3.38 -5.62
C ALA A 292 -5.23 -3.14 -4.10
N PHE A 293 -4.82 -1.95 -3.66
CA PHE A 293 -4.83 -1.57 -2.26
C PHE A 293 -6.25 -1.49 -1.66
N THR A 294 -7.31 -1.31 -2.47
CA THR A 294 -8.70 -1.33 -1.96
C THR A 294 -9.23 -2.73 -1.73
N LEU A 295 -8.59 -3.77 -2.28
CA LEU A 295 -9.04 -5.16 -2.10
C LEU A 295 -8.66 -5.78 -0.75
N VAL A 296 -7.56 -5.35 -0.13
CA VAL A 296 -7.01 -5.96 1.10
C VAL A 296 -7.40 -5.20 2.38
N ASP A 297 -7.53 -5.83 3.55
CA ASP A 297 -7.97 -5.11 4.76
C ASP A 297 -7.02 -3.98 5.19
N VAL A 298 -5.71 -4.17 5.01
CA VAL A 298 -4.66 -3.20 5.36
C VAL A 298 -3.70 -3.01 4.17
N PRO A 299 -3.73 -1.87 3.48
CA PRO A 299 -2.74 -1.56 2.46
C PRO A 299 -1.39 -1.24 3.12
N GLU A 300 -0.31 -1.80 2.57
CA GLU A 300 1.06 -1.58 3.02
C GLU A 300 1.91 -0.91 1.94
N THR A 301 2.65 0.13 2.33
CA THR A 301 3.70 0.75 1.53
C THR A 301 5.08 0.34 2.05
N GLU A 302 6.14 0.90 1.48
CA GLU A 302 7.50 0.77 2.00
C GLU A 302 8.30 2.06 1.82
N ALA A 303 9.40 2.19 2.58
CA ALA A 303 10.38 3.26 2.44
C ALA A 303 11.80 2.67 2.27
N ILE A 304 12.08 2.21 1.05
CA ILE A 304 13.39 1.72 0.57
C ILE A 304 13.44 1.75 -0.97
N LEU A 305 12.54 0.99 -1.60
CA LEU A 305 12.40 0.86 -3.05
C LEU A 305 11.65 2.05 -3.66
N TYR A 306 10.89 2.73 -2.79
CA TYR A 306 10.07 3.88 -3.10
C TYR A 306 10.43 5.03 -2.16
N GLU A 307 10.41 6.24 -2.70
CA GLU A 307 10.47 7.44 -1.87
C GLU A 307 9.17 7.54 -1.04
N PRO A 308 9.20 8.16 0.16
CA PRO A 308 8.05 8.18 1.07
C PRO A 308 6.75 8.71 0.45
N CYS A 309 6.82 9.59 -0.55
CA CYS A 309 5.64 10.12 -1.24
C CYS A 309 4.81 9.04 -1.96
N PHE A 310 5.40 7.90 -2.32
CA PHE A 310 4.69 6.76 -2.90
C PHE A 310 3.59 6.23 -1.98
N SER A 311 3.77 6.33 -0.66
CA SER A 311 2.77 5.91 0.33
C SER A 311 1.41 6.62 0.17
N LYS A 312 1.37 7.77 -0.51
CA LYS A 312 0.14 8.49 -0.83
C LYS A 312 -0.81 7.67 -1.71
N ILE A 313 -0.33 6.70 -2.51
CA ILE A 313 -1.19 5.78 -3.27
C ILE A 313 -1.96 4.88 -2.31
N ALA A 314 -1.25 4.19 -1.41
CA ALA A 314 -1.85 3.34 -0.38
C ALA A 314 -2.77 4.13 0.56
N ALA A 315 -2.36 5.34 0.96
CA ALA A 315 -3.17 6.22 1.79
C ALA A 315 -4.42 6.74 1.08
N SER A 316 -4.36 7.04 -0.21
CA SER A 316 -5.53 7.41 -1.00
C SER A 316 -6.51 6.25 -1.10
N ALA A 317 -6.04 5.03 -1.38
CA ALA A 317 -6.88 3.83 -1.40
C ALA A 317 -7.55 3.56 -0.04
N ALA A 318 -6.79 3.67 1.06
CA ALA A 318 -7.33 3.51 2.41
C ALA A 318 -8.40 4.55 2.73
N THR A 319 -8.18 5.80 2.32
CA THR A 319 -9.12 6.91 2.54
C THR A 319 -10.44 6.66 1.79
N LEU A 320 -10.34 6.33 0.51
CA LEU A 320 -11.50 6.11 -0.35
C LEU A 320 -12.31 4.86 0.02
N ALA A 321 -11.72 3.91 0.74
CA ALA A 321 -12.34 2.66 1.16
C ALA A 321 -12.57 2.54 2.68
N ASP A 322 -12.51 3.66 3.42
CA ASP A 322 -12.66 3.74 4.90
C ASP A 322 -11.83 2.70 5.66
N LYS A 323 -10.57 2.56 5.28
CA LYS A 323 -9.64 1.64 5.95
C LYS A 323 -8.98 2.33 7.13
N PRO A 324 -8.99 1.71 8.32
CA PRO A 324 -8.52 2.36 9.54
C PRO A 324 -6.99 2.46 9.63
N ALA A 325 -6.26 1.67 8.84
CA ALA A 325 -4.81 1.57 8.91
C ALA A 325 -4.17 1.58 7.52
N VAL A 326 -3.03 2.25 7.43
CA VAL A 326 -2.07 2.17 6.32
C VAL A 326 -0.74 1.84 6.96
N THR A 327 -0.20 0.67 6.63
CA THR A 327 1.07 0.21 7.18
C THR A 327 2.23 0.57 6.27
N ALA A 328 3.44 0.62 6.83
CA ALA A 328 4.67 0.77 6.04
C ALA A 328 5.77 -0.14 6.56
N GLU A 329 6.35 -0.95 5.68
CA GLU A 329 7.67 -1.51 5.91
C GLU A 329 8.71 -0.38 5.93
N THR A 330 9.39 -0.22 7.07
CA THR A 330 10.15 0.99 7.35
C THR A 330 11.57 0.67 7.82
N PHE A 331 12.53 1.52 7.43
CA PHE A 331 13.96 1.50 7.78
C PHE A 331 14.82 0.46 7.04
N THR A 332 14.25 -0.23 6.06
CA THR A 332 14.99 -1.16 5.21
C THR A 332 16.11 -0.42 4.49
N CYS A 333 17.36 -0.86 4.68
CA CYS A 333 18.56 -0.29 4.05
C CYS A 333 18.66 1.24 4.01
N ALA A 334 18.30 1.95 5.09
CA ALA A 334 18.32 3.41 5.13
C ALA A 334 19.63 4.02 4.59
N TYR A 335 20.77 3.39 4.90
CA TYR A 335 22.11 3.83 4.50
C TYR A 335 22.67 3.10 3.27
N GLY A 336 21.82 2.40 2.50
CA GLY A 336 22.21 1.67 1.30
C GLY A 336 22.87 0.33 1.55
N TRP A 337 23.81 -0.03 0.67
CA TRP A 337 24.47 -1.34 0.62
C TRP A 337 25.98 -1.20 0.61
N THR A 338 26.68 -2.05 1.36
CA THR A 338 28.13 -2.19 1.26
C THR A 338 28.55 -3.10 0.12
N SER A 339 29.79 -2.95 -0.36
CA SER A 339 30.39 -3.86 -1.33
C SER A 339 30.85 -5.21 -0.72
N LEU A 340 30.76 -5.36 0.61
CA LEU A 340 31.10 -6.58 1.33
C LEU A 340 29.99 -7.60 1.10
N ARG A 341 30.23 -8.50 0.15
CA ARG A 341 29.28 -9.53 -0.26
C ARG A 341 29.25 -10.68 0.75
N TYR A 342 28.06 -11.16 1.10
CA TYR A 342 27.86 -12.54 1.56
C TYR A 342 28.37 -13.52 0.48
N LYS A 343 28.55 -14.79 0.83
CA LYS A 343 28.94 -15.85 -0.14
C LYS A 343 27.97 -15.97 -1.34
N ASP A 344 26.77 -15.41 -1.24
CA ASP A 344 25.73 -15.36 -2.29
C ASP A 344 25.75 -14.08 -3.17
N GLY A 345 26.66 -13.15 -2.90
CA GLY A 345 26.83 -11.95 -3.71
C GLY A 345 26.10 -10.68 -3.22
N ARG A 346 25.33 -10.71 -2.11
CA ARG A 346 24.60 -9.55 -1.57
C ARG A 346 25.40 -8.75 -0.53
N GLY A 347 25.31 -7.43 -0.56
CA GLY A 347 25.97 -6.53 0.40
C GLY A 347 25.17 -6.35 1.69
N MET A 348 25.83 -6.23 2.86
CA MET A 348 25.15 -5.81 4.09
C MET A 348 24.84 -4.31 4.05
N SER A 349 23.74 -3.87 4.65
CA SER A 349 23.54 -2.43 4.90
C SER A 349 24.66 -1.90 5.81
N PRO A 350 25.28 -0.73 5.51
CA PRO A 350 26.29 -0.18 6.39
C PRO A 350 25.66 0.26 7.72
N TYR A 351 26.47 0.28 8.78
CA TYR A 351 26.06 0.70 10.12
C TYR A 351 24.94 -0.15 10.74
N GLN A 352 24.76 -1.40 10.33
CA GLN A 352 23.83 -2.31 11.00
C GLN A 352 24.17 -2.45 12.49
N GLY A 353 23.20 -2.16 13.35
CA GLY A 353 23.30 -2.11 14.80
C GLY A 353 23.88 -0.80 15.35
N LYS A 354 24.23 0.12 14.45
CA LYS A 354 24.76 1.47 14.71
C LYS A 354 23.89 2.55 14.08
N GLU A 355 22.66 2.23 13.71
CA GLU A 355 21.70 3.16 13.11
C GLU A 355 21.44 4.36 14.04
N GLN A 356 21.18 5.52 13.46
CA GLN A 356 20.87 6.75 14.20
C GLN A 356 19.36 6.96 14.23
N ILE A 357 18.77 6.94 15.43
CA ILE A 357 17.32 7.16 15.60
C ILE A 357 16.87 8.50 15.01
N ALA A 358 17.72 9.52 14.99
CA ALA A 358 17.44 10.81 14.34
C ALA A 358 17.17 10.67 12.83
N ASP A 359 17.96 9.85 12.13
CA ASP A 359 17.77 9.60 10.69
C ASP A 359 16.51 8.77 10.44
N LEU A 360 16.28 7.76 11.28
CA LEU A 360 15.06 6.94 11.23
C LEU A 360 13.81 7.79 11.48
N LYS A 361 13.87 8.76 12.40
CA LYS A 361 12.75 9.69 12.65
C LYS A 361 12.37 10.48 11.39
N LEU A 362 13.34 10.97 10.60
CA LEU A 362 13.04 11.69 9.35
C LEU A 362 12.30 10.80 8.34
N ILE A 363 12.74 9.55 8.15
CA ILE A 363 12.08 8.59 7.25
C ILE A 363 10.64 8.33 7.70
N CYS A 364 10.46 8.11 9.00
CA CYS A 364 9.16 7.84 9.61
C CYS A 364 8.20 9.04 9.49
N ASP A 365 8.69 10.25 9.76
CA ASP A 365 7.91 11.49 9.63
C ASP A 365 7.48 11.74 8.18
N ALA A 366 8.36 11.45 7.20
CA ALA A 366 8.03 11.53 5.78
C ALA A 366 6.86 10.60 5.40
N LEU A 367 6.83 9.38 5.96
CA LEU A 367 5.74 8.43 5.75
C LEU A 367 4.42 8.89 6.40
N PHE A 368 4.47 9.40 7.64
CA PHE A 368 3.28 9.94 8.31
C PHE A 368 2.68 11.12 7.54
N ALA A 369 3.52 12.04 7.04
CA ALA A 369 3.07 13.16 6.23
C ALA A 369 2.51 12.76 4.85
N ASN A 370 2.70 11.51 4.43
CA ASN A 370 2.13 10.95 3.21
C ASN A 370 1.02 9.91 3.49
N GLY A 371 0.53 9.84 4.73
CA GLY A 371 -0.70 9.14 5.10
C GLY A 371 -0.54 7.73 5.65
N THR A 372 0.69 7.27 5.86
CA THR A 372 0.96 6.09 6.68
C THR A 372 0.53 6.36 8.12
N ASN A 373 0.00 5.36 8.84
CA ASN A 373 -0.39 5.54 10.25
C ASN A 373 -0.12 4.30 11.12
N GLN A 374 0.64 3.31 10.64
CA GLN A 374 1.14 2.16 11.39
C GLN A 374 2.52 1.77 10.86
N ILE A 375 3.56 1.94 11.67
CA ILE A 375 4.94 1.60 11.26
C ILE A 375 5.22 0.12 11.54
N ILE A 376 5.87 -0.53 10.57
CA ILE A 376 6.41 -1.89 10.67
C ILE A 376 7.92 -1.79 10.48
N TRP A 377 8.67 -1.94 11.56
CA TRP A 377 10.13 -1.94 11.49
C TRP A 377 10.61 -3.13 10.67
N HIS A 378 11.52 -2.88 9.74
CA HIS A 378 12.29 -3.89 9.06
C HIS A 378 13.72 -3.83 9.64
N GLY A 379 14.03 -4.44 10.79
CA GLY A 379 13.29 -5.47 11.51
C GLY A 379 14.14 -6.09 12.61
N PHE A 380 13.75 -7.26 13.10
CA PHE A 380 14.36 -7.90 14.25
C PHE A 380 14.80 -9.32 13.88
N PRO A 381 16.10 -9.60 13.72
CA PRO A 381 16.57 -10.96 13.51
C PRO A 381 16.38 -11.86 14.74
N PHE A 382 15.74 -13.02 14.57
CA PHE A 382 15.63 -14.01 15.63
C PHE A 382 17.02 -14.50 16.04
N ASN A 383 17.35 -14.34 17.32
CA ASN A 383 18.59 -14.81 17.92
C ASN A 383 18.29 -15.58 19.21
N LYS A 384 19.13 -16.57 19.54
CA LYS A 384 19.06 -17.22 20.85
C LYS A 384 19.41 -16.21 21.94
N VAL A 385 18.90 -16.39 23.17
CA VAL A 385 19.21 -15.45 24.27
C VAL A 385 20.72 -15.43 24.52
N GLY A 386 21.31 -14.23 24.43
CA GLY A 386 22.76 -14.01 24.55
C GLY A 386 23.55 -14.19 23.25
N ASP A 387 22.88 -14.54 22.15
CA ASP A 387 23.43 -14.55 20.79
C ASP A 387 22.98 -13.28 20.04
N THR A 388 23.84 -12.78 19.16
CA THR A 388 23.57 -11.63 18.29
C THR A 388 24.10 -11.85 16.89
N THR A 389 24.41 -13.10 16.52
CA THR A 389 25.11 -13.43 15.27
C THR A 389 24.19 -13.49 14.06
N ASN A 390 22.88 -13.66 14.25
CA ASN A 390 21.94 -13.61 13.15
C ASN A 390 21.69 -12.16 12.72
N HIS A 391 21.96 -11.90 11.45
CA HIS A 391 21.78 -10.62 10.78
C HIS A 391 21.07 -10.83 9.45
N PHE A 392 20.04 -10.03 9.17
CA PHE A 392 19.42 -10.01 7.85
C PHE A 392 20.00 -8.84 7.04
N TYR A 393 20.44 -9.10 5.81
CA TYR A 393 21.29 -8.17 5.05
C TYR A 393 20.65 -6.80 4.78
N THR A 394 19.32 -6.72 4.76
CA THR A 394 18.55 -5.49 4.48
C THR A 394 17.98 -4.81 5.73
N THR A 395 18.17 -5.41 6.90
CA THR A 395 17.50 -4.98 8.12
C THR A 395 18.16 -3.77 8.77
N CYS A 396 17.35 -2.83 9.24
CA CYS A 396 17.65 -2.08 10.45
C CYS A 396 17.78 -3.11 11.59
N GLN A 397 18.92 -3.18 12.27
CA GLN A 397 19.26 -4.30 13.16
C GLN A 397 18.79 -4.01 14.58
N ILE A 398 17.52 -4.31 14.88
CA ILE A 398 17.06 -4.38 16.27
C ILE A 398 17.77 -5.56 16.95
N SER A 399 18.18 -5.41 18.20
CA SER A 399 18.86 -6.45 18.97
C SER A 399 18.59 -6.29 20.46
N THR A 400 18.61 -7.41 21.19
CA THR A 400 18.56 -7.40 22.66
C THR A 400 19.92 -7.04 23.30
N SER A 401 20.96 -6.83 22.50
CA SER A 401 22.30 -6.49 22.98
C SER A 401 22.40 -5.02 23.37
N GLU A 402 22.96 -4.74 24.55
CA GLU A 402 23.21 -3.38 25.03
C GLU A 402 24.24 -2.60 24.19
N ASP A 403 25.03 -3.30 23.35
CA ASP A 403 26.01 -2.68 22.45
C ASP A 403 25.39 -2.15 21.13
N ASN A 404 24.10 -2.44 20.91
CA ASN A 404 23.34 -2.02 19.74
C ASN A 404 22.66 -0.66 20.00
N ASN A 405 22.68 0.26 19.02
CA ASN A 405 22.03 1.56 19.18
C ASN A 405 20.49 1.45 19.32
N LEU A 406 19.90 0.38 18.81
CA LEU A 406 18.46 0.09 18.82
C LEU A 406 18.11 -0.95 19.89
N SER A 407 18.58 -0.74 21.13
CA SER A 407 18.25 -1.63 22.25
C SER A 407 17.99 -0.93 23.59
N GLY A 408 18.21 0.39 23.69
CA GLY A 408 18.09 1.16 24.94
C GLY A 408 16.79 1.95 25.08
N ASN A 409 16.75 2.84 26.08
CA ASN A 409 15.60 3.71 26.36
C ASN A 409 15.23 4.63 25.18
N ASP A 410 16.20 5.09 24.39
CA ASP A 410 15.94 5.97 23.25
C ASP A 410 15.09 5.25 22.17
N LEU A 411 15.22 3.93 22.01
CA LEU A 411 14.34 3.13 21.14
C LEU A 411 12.90 3.15 21.65
N LYS A 412 12.71 2.98 22.96
CA LYS A 412 11.38 3.00 23.56
C LYS A 412 10.73 4.37 23.41
N GLU A 413 11.48 5.44 23.69
CA GLU A 413 11.00 6.83 23.52
C GLU A 413 10.61 7.10 22.06
N PHE A 414 11.39 6.59 21.10
CA PHE A 414 11.05 6.71 19.67
C PHE A 414 9.80 5.90 19.29
N ASN A 415 9.64 4.70 19.83
CA ASN A 415 8.42 3.90 19.63
C ASN A 415 7.18 4.57 20.24
N ASP A 416 7.32 5.22 21.41
CA ASP A 416 6.24 6.00 22.04
C ASP A 416 5.89 7.26 21.22
N TYR A 417 6.89 7.92 20.61
CA TYR A 417 6.68 9.01 19.65
C TYR A 417 5.86 8.53 18.43
N MET A 418 6.28 7.43 17.79
CA MET A 418 5.54 6.87 16.64
C MET A 418 4.12 6.47 17.02
N ALA A 419 3.92 5.93 18.24
CA ALA A 419 2.61 5.59 18.75
C ALA A 419 1.72 6.83 18.90
N SER A 420 2.29 7.93 19.41
CA SER A 420 1.58 9.20 19.60
C SER A 420 1.16 9.81 18.26
N VAL A 421 2.06 9.86 17.27
CA VAL A 421 1.71 10.33 15.92
C VAL A 421 0.64 9.44 15.29
N SER A 422 0.81 8.12 15.36
CA SER A 422 -0.15 7.14 14.84
C SER A 422 -1.54 7.27 15.47
N GLU A 423 -1.64 7.58 16.77
CA GLU A 423 -2.91 7.84 17.45
C GLU A 423 -3.64 9.05 16.82
N TYR A 424 -2.95 10.17 16.63
CA TYR A 424 -3.54 11.34 15.98
C TYR A 424 -3.91 11.06 14.52
N MET A 425 -3.06 10.33 13.78
CA MET A 425 -3.29 9.97 12.38
C MET A 425 -4.44 8.97 12.16
N ARG A 426 -5.02 8.40 13.23
CA ARG A 426 -6.22 7.54 13.18
C ARG A 426 -7.49 8.19 13.71
N LYS A 427 -7.45 9.45 14.17
CA LYS A 427 -8.66 10.16 14.63
C LYS A 427 -9.59 10.48 13.46
N GLY A 428 -10.90 10.42 13.70
CA GLY A 428 -11.93 10.82 12.74
C GLY A 428 -11.70 10.26 11.33
N LYS A 429 -11.74 11.11 10.30
CA LYS A 429 -11.51 10.77 8.89
C LYS A 429 -10.33 11.56 8.29
N ASN A 430 -9.84 11.14 7.14
CA ASN A 430 -8.87 11.94 6.38
C ASN A 430 -9.57 13.16 5.76
N TYR A 431 -8.93 14.31 5.83
CA TYR A 431 -9.39 15.52 5.15
C TYR A 431 -8.85 15.55 3.72
N SER A 432 -9.66 15.96 2.75
CA SER A 432 -9.20 16.33 1.41
C SER A 432 -10.23 17.25 0.78
N ASP A 433 -9.76 18.21 -0.02
CA ASP A 433 -10.63 19.02 -0.88
C ASP A 433 -10.48 18.69 -2.37
N MET A 434 -9.42 17.96 -2.76
CA MET A 434 -9.01 17.78 -4.14
C MET A 434 -8.84 16.30 -4.49
N ALA A 435 -9.69 15.80 -5.37
CA ALA A 435 -9.46 14.54 -6.05
C ALA A 435 -8.49 14.77 -7.22
N VAL A 436 -7.52 13.87 -7.40
CA VAL A 436 -6.55 13.92 -8.50
C VAL A 436 -6.62 12.64 -9.31
N TYR A 437 -6.96 12.74 -10.59
CA TYR A 437 -6.99 11.59 -11.47
C TYR A 437 -5.59 10.99 -11.62
N MET A 438 -5.43 9.73 -11.24
CA MET A 438 -4.16 9.02 -11.25
C MET A 438 -3.68 8.80 -12.70
N PRO A 439 -2.40 9.05 -13.04
CA PRO A 439 -1.86 8.89 -14.39
C PRO A 439 -1.56 7.40 -14.71
N LEU A 440 -2.55 6.53 -14.51
CA LEU A 440 -2.40 5.08 -14.71
C LEU A 440 -2.16 4.75 -16.18
N GLU A 441 -2.95 5.35 -17.07
CA GLU A 441 -2.85 5.12 -18.51
C GLU A 441 -1.54 5.65 -19.08
N ASP A 442 -1.06 6.79 -18.57
CA ASP A 442 0.27 7.32 -18.91
C ASP A 442 1.37 6.33 -18.52
N ALA A 443 1.27 5.73 -17.33
CA ALA A 443 2.23 4.76 -16.82
C ALA A 443 2.26 3.48 -17.68
N TRP A 444 1.10 2.99 -18.14
CA TRP A 444 1.02 1.83 -19.03
C TRP A 444 1.48 2.15 -20.45
N MET A 445 1.10 3.29 -21.02
CA MET A 445 1.58 3.75 -22.33
C MET A 445 3.09 4.02 -22.34
N GLY A 446 3.68 4.39 -21.19
CA GLY A 446 5.09 4.73 -21.06
C GLY A 446 6.07 3.56 -21.25
N GLY A 447 5.62 2.32 -21.06
CA GLY A 447 6.47 1.13 -21.21
C GLY A 447 7.67 1.12 -20.26
N ALA A 448 8.84 0.69 -20.75
CA ALA A 448 10.07 0.64 -19.95
C ALA A 448 10.63 2.03 -19.61
N TYR A 449 11.17 2.18 -18.40
CA TYR A 449 11.95 3.35 -18.01
C TYR A 449 13.23 3.50 -18.87
N PRO A 450 13.77 4.72 -19.02
CA PRO A 450 15.05 4.94 -19.69
C PRO A 450 16.18 4.12 -19.05
N ASP A 451 17.11 3.64 -19.88
CA ASP A 451 18.31 2.90 -19.45
C ASP A 451 19.07 3.54 -18.28
N SER A 452 19.14 4.88 -18.26
CA SER A 452 19.82 5.62 -17.20
C SER A 452 19.18 5.44 -15.83
N MET A 453 17.86 5.22 -15.77
CA MET A 453 17.15 4.94 -14.52
C MET A 453 17.28 3.45 -14.16
N ARG A 454 17.08 2.56 -15.13
CA ARG A 454 17.14 1.10 -14.93
C ARG A 454 18.52 0.60 -14.49
N LYS A 455 19.60 1.23 -14.97
CA LYS A 455 21.00 0.86 -14.62
C LYS A 455 21.42 1.33 -13.22
N VAL A 456 20.76 2.33 -12.64
CA VAL A 456 21.09 2.89 -11.31
C VAL A 456 20.29 2.19 -10.21
N LYS A 457 19.08 1.71 -10.51
CA LYS A 457 18.19 1.05 -9.56
C LYS A 457 17.64 -0.25 -10.19
N ALA A 458 18.37 -1.36 -10.03
CA ALA A 458 18.15 -2.65 -10.70
C ALA A 458 16.86 -3.42 -10.30
N PHE A 459 15.95 -2.79 -9.56
CA PHE A 459 14.79 -3.43 -8.94
C PHE A 459 13.45 -3.04 -9.59
N PHE A 460 13.50 -2.30 -10.70
CA PHE A 460 12.32 -1.90 -11.48
C PHE A 460 12.68 -1.70 -12.94
N TRP A 461 11.69 -1.87 -13.81
CA TRP A 461 11.91 -1.69 -15.24
C TRP A 461 10.82 -0.89 -15.94
N GLY A 462 9.58 -0.91 -15.45
CA GLY A 462 8.43 -0.38 -16.17
C GLY A 462 7.81 0.84 -15.49
N GLN A 463 7.35 1.80 -16.29
CA GLN A 463 6.63 2.98 -15.80
C GLN A 463 5.32 2.62 -15.08
N TYR A 464 4.74 1.46 -15.41
CA TYR A 464 3.53 0.91 -14.76
C TYR A 464 3.65 0.79 -13.23
N GLU A 465 4.87 0.70 -12.69
CA GLU A 465 5.12 0.61 -11.25
C GLU A 465 4.83 1.94 -10.52
N MET A 466 4.63 3.03 -11.27
CA MET A 466 4.23 4.36 -10.76
C MET A 466 5.13 4.90 -9.64
N ARG A 467 6.42 4.56 -9.66
CA ARG A 467 7.37 4.88 -8.58
C ARG A 467 7.58 6.38 -8.34
N PHE A 468 7.38 7.19 -9.38
CA PHE A 468 7.80 8.59 -9.42
C PHE A 468 6.65 9.57 -9.69
N ILE A 469 5.41 9.17 -9.36
CA ILE A 469 4.25 10.05 -9.51
C ILE A 469 4.07 10.93 -8.26
N ASN A 470 3.66 12.18 -8.47
CA ASN A 470 3.40 13.13 -7.39
C ASN A 470 2.10 13.88 -7.67
N THR A 471 1.37 14.21 -6.60
CA THR A 471 0.23 15.11 -6.69
C THR A 471 0.70 16.54 -7.01
N PRO A 472 -0.14 17.37 -7.64
CA PRO A 472 0.25 18.72 -8.04
C PRO A 472 0.57 19.63 -6.84
N GLU A 473 1.81 20.15 -6.79
CA GLU A 473 2.32 20.97 -5.68
C GLU A 473 1.47 22.24 -5.44
N GLU A 474 0.93 22.82 -6.52
CA GLU A 474 0.07 24.01 -6.40
C GLU A 474 -1.16 23.76 -5.52
N TYR A 475 -1.71 22.54 -5.53
CA TYR A 475 -2.89 22.17 -4.74
C TYR A 475 -2.54 21.50 -3.39
N LYS A 476 -1.26 21.48 -2.97
CA LYS A 476 -0.83 20.78 -1.74
C LYS A 476 -1.66 21.16 -0.51
N GLY A 477 -1.99 22.44 -0.37
CA GLY A 477 -2.86 22.99 0.70
C GLY A 477 -4.25 22.34 0.82
N MET A 478 -4.72 21.67 -0.24
CA MET A 478 -6.01 20.97 -0.33
C MET A 478 -5.90 19.49 0.06
N GLN A 479 -4.72 19.00 0.44
CA GLN A 479 -4.42 17.58 0.70
C GLN A 479 -4.91 16.68 -0.45
N PRO A 480 -4.33 16.81 -1.67
CA PRO A 480 -4.78 16.05 -2.82
C PRO A 480 -4.65 14.55 -2.60
N LEU A 481 -5.66 13.80 -3.01
CA LEU A 481 -5.69 12.33 -3.00
C LEU A 481 -5.89 11.77 -4.41
N TRP A 482 -5.23 10.65 -4.68
CA TRP A 482 -5.39 9.95 -5.96
C TRP A 482 -6.77 9.31 -6.06
N VAL A 483 -7.43 9.48 -7.20
CA VAL A 483 -8.63 8.76 -7.61
C VAL A 483 -8.41 8.14 -8.99
N ASN A 484 -9.12 7.07 -9.30
CA ASN A 484 -9.09 6.40 -10.59
C ASN A 484 -10.53 6.19 -11.10
N GLU A 485 -10.64 5.60 -12.28
CA GLU A 485 -11.93 5.25 -12.88
C GLU A 485 -12.81 4.39 -11.96
N HIS A 486 -12.22 3.42 -11.23
CA HIS A 486 -12.94 2.54 -10.31
C HIS A 486 -13.82 3.31 -9.32
N PHE A 487 -13.29 4.39 -8.73
CA PHE A 487 -14.04 5.22 -7.80
C PHE A 487 -14.95 6.25 -8.50
N LEU A 488 -14.53 6.78 -9.66
CA LEU A 488 -15.36 7.75 -10.39
C LEU A 488 -16.66 7.14 -10.91
N LYS A 489 -16.68 5.84 -11.25
CA LYS A 489 -17.89 5.10 -11.67
C LYS A 489 -19.03 5.19 -10.66
N SER A 490 -18.72 5.11 -9.36
CA SER A 490 -19.71 5.17 -8.29
C SER A 490 -19.87 6.57 -7.67
N ALA A 491 -19.01 7.52 -8.06
CA ALA A 491 -19.02 8.86 -7.51
C ALA A 491 -20.26 9.68 -7.92
N THR A 492 -20.70 10.55 -7.03
CA THR A 492 -21.84 11.46 -7.22
C THR A 492 -21.45 12.88 -6.84
N PHE A 493 -21.95 13.87 -7.58
CA PHE A 493 -21.78 15.28 -7.23
C PHE A 493 -23.12 15.90 -6.86
N GLU A 494 -23.31 16.20 -5.58
CA GLU A 494 -24.55 16.73 -5.04
C GLU A 494 -24.26 17.87 -4.05
N ASN A 495 -25.08 18.92 -4.08
CA ASN A 495 -24.97 20.07 -3.16
C ASN A 495 -23.56 20.72 -3.11
N GLY A 496 -22.80 20.67 -4.20
CA GLY A 496 -21.46 21.25 -4.28
C GLY A 496 -20.33 20.34 -3.76
N VAL A 497 -20.63 19.08 -3.46
CA VAL A 497 -19.67 18.09 -2.93
C VAL A 497 -19.60 16.88 -3.86
N LEU A 498 -18.38 16.44 -4.16
CA LEU A 498 -18.10 15.17 -4.82
C LEU A 498 -17.96 14.08 -3.77
N HIS A 499 -18.94 13.19 -3.69
CA HIS A 499 -18.86 11.96 -2.90
C HIS A 499 -18.17 10.89 -3.76
N CYS A 500 -16.99 10.43 -3.35
CA CYS A 500 -16.17 9.49 -4.10
C CYS A 500 -15.56 8.47 -3.14
N GLY A 501 -16.04 7.23 -3.20
CA GLY A 501 -15.80 6.26 -2.13
C GLY A 501 -16.36 6.77 -0.79
N GLU A 502 -15.58 6.64 0.27
CA GLU A 502 -15.91 7.10 1.63
C GLU A 502 -15.34 8.50 1.93
N THR A 503 -15.02 9.28 0.89
CA THR A 503 -14.42 10.62 1.02
C THR A 503 -15.13 11.65 0.15
N ASP A 504 -15.14 12.88 0.66
CA ASP A 504 -15.73 14.04 0.03
C ASP A 504 -14.64 14.92 -0.57
N PHE A 505 -14.90 15.49 -1.75
CA PHE A 505 -14.03 16.45 -2.43
C PHE A 505 -14.83 17.65 -2.93
N LYS A 506 -14.13 18.74 -3.26
CA LYS A 506 -14.73 19.95 -3.85
C LYS A 506 -14.45 20.09 -5.35
N ALA A 507 -13.38 19.46 -5.85
CA ALA A 507 -12.98 19.51 -7.25
C ALA A 507 -12.24 18.23 -7.67
N LEU A 508 -12.14 18.03 -8.98
CA LEU A 508 -11.31 17.01 -9.61
C LEU A 508 -10.23 17.67 -10.48
N TYR A 509 -8.98 17.26 -10.31
CA TYR A 509 -7.84 17.68 -11.13
C TYR A 509 -7.34 16.53 -12.00
N CYS A 510 -7.14 16.81 -13.29
CA CYS A 510 -6.65 15.85 -14.28
C CYS A 510 -5.44 16.42 -15.03
N ASP A 511 -4.27 15.81 -14.85
CA ASP A 511 -3.05 16.10 -15.60
C ASP A 511 -2.46 14.83 -16.20
N VAL A 512 -3.10 14.33 -17.26
CA VAL A 512 -2.74 13.07 -17.91
C VAL A 512 -2.62 13.24 -19.43
N GLU A 513 -1.66 12.57 -20.05
CA GLU A 513 -1.54 12.53 -21.52
C GLU A 513 -2.55 11.57 -22.14
N TYR A 514 -2.88 10.48 -21.46
CA TYR A 514 -3.82 9.45 -21.86
C TYR A 514 -4.93 9.29 -20.83
N MET A 515 -6.15 9.08 -21.31
CA MET A 515 -7.32 8.85 -20.47
C MET A 515 -8.22 7.84 -21.16
N GLU A 516 -8.62 6.79 -20.45
CA GLU A 516 -9.51 5.81 -21.03
C GLU A 516 -10.90 6.41 -21.34
N MET A 517 -11.53 5.92 -22.41
CA MET A 517 -12.88 6.31 -22.82
C MET A 517 -13.92 6.22 -21.70
N SER A 518 -13.81 5.17 -20.89
CA SER A 518 -14.69 4.89 -19.76
C SER A 518 -14.54 5.94 -18.64
N ALA A 519 -13.30 6.28 -18.26
CA ALA A 519 -13.00 7.37 -17.34
C ALA A 519 -13.49 8.73 -17.86
N LEU A 520 -13.28 9.02 -19.14
CA LEU A 520 -13.75 10.25 -19.76
C LEU A 520 -15.28 10.40 -19.64
N LYS A 521 -16.03 9.31 -19.86
CA LYS A 521 -17.50 9.31 -19.70
C LYS A 521 -17.92 9.64 -18.27
N GLU A 522 -17.26 9.06 -17.27
CA GLU A 522 -17.55 9.34 -15.87
C GLU A 522 -17.21 10.77 -15.46
N ILE A 523 -16.08 11.31 -15.94
CA ILE A 523 -15.71 12.71 -15.70
C ILE A 523 -16.72 13.66 -16.35
N ILE A 524 -17.17 13.38 -17.58
CA ILE A 524 -18.23 14.16 -18.25
C ILE A 524 -19.52 14.12 -17.44
N ARG A 525 -19.95 12.95 -16.97
CA ARG A 525 -21.15 12.79 -16.15
C ARG A 525 -21.08 13.66 -14.89
N LEU A 526 -19.94 13.67 -14.21
CA LEU A 526 -19.74 14.48 -13.00
C LEU A 526 -19.67 15.98 -13.32
N ALA A 527 -18.98 16.38 -14.40
CA ALA A 527 -18.95 17.76 -14.86
C ALA A 527 -20.36 18.27 -15.25
N GLU A 528 -21.20 17.42 -15.85
CA GLU A 528 -22.60 17.73 -16.15
C GLU A 528 -23.46 17.92 -14.91
N ALA A 529 -23.14 17.23 -13.82
CA ALA A 529 -23.75 17.46 -12.50
C ALA A 529 -23.28 18.76 -11.84
N GLY A 530 -22.22 19.39 -12.36
CA GLY A 530 -21.71 20.68 -11.89
C GLY A 530 -20.37 20.61 -11.16
N LEU A 531 -19.70 19.46 -11.13
CA LEU A 531 -18.38 19.31 -10.53
C LEU A 531 -17.37 20.27 -11.19
N PRO A 532 -16.63 21.08 -10.41
CA PRO A 532 -15.45 21.77 -10.92
C PRO A 532 -14.36 20.76 -11.33
N VAL A 533 -14.01 20.77 -12.62
CA VAL A 533 -12.97 19.90 -13.18
C VAL A 533 -11.83 20.76 -13.72
N VAL A 534 -10.62 20.55 -13.22
CA VAL A 534 -9.42 21.21 -13.71
C VAL A 534 -8.72 20.26 -14.67
N MET A 535 -8.71 20.62 -15.95
CA MET A 535 -7.96 19.89 -16.98
C MET A 535 -6.65 20.64 -17.25
N ALA A 536 -5.53 20.11 -16.76
CA ALA A 536 -4.21 20.70 -16.95
C ALA A 536 -3.69 20.52 -18.39
N ARG A 537 -4.12 19.45 -19.07
CA ARG A 537 -3.89 19.21 -20.50
C ARG A 537 -5.05 18.44 -21.13
N ILE A 538 -5.09 18.37 -22.45
CA ILE A 538 -6.09 17.59 -23.19
C ILE A 538 -5.52 16.17 -23.43
N PRO A 539 -6.16 15.12 -22.90
CA PRO A 539 -5.67 13.76 -23.07
C PRO A 539 -5.98 13.19 -24.45
N LYS A 540 -5.28 12.12 -24.81
CA LYS A 540 -5.53 11.23 -25.95
C LYS A 540 -6.16 9.93 -25.44
N GLU A 541 -6.83 9.22 -26.33
CA GLU A 541 -7.29 7.88 -26.03
C GLU A 541 -6.09 6.91 -26.05
N PRO A 542 -5.90 6.03 -25.05
CA PRO A 542 -4.92 4.94 -25.10
C PRO A 542 -5.47 3.70 -25.85
N GLY A 543 -4.70 2.62 -25.94
CA GLY A 543 -5.10 1.36 -26.58
C GLY A 543 -5.11 1.36 -28.10
N LYS A 544 -4.92 0.21 -28.73
CA LYS A 544 -4.80 0.12 -30.20
C LYS A 544 -6.11 0.44 -30.93
N THR A 545 -7.24 0.04 -30.36
CA THR A 545 -8.57 0.21 -30.95
C THR A 545 -9.22 1.48 -30.43
N LYS A 546 -9.33 2.50 -31.30
CA LYS A 546 -9.87 3.82 -30.93
C LYS A 546 -11.39 3.92 -31.09
N HIS A 547 -12.05 4.67 -30.21
CA HIS A 547 -13.48 4.92 -30.29
C HIS A 547 -13.78 6.13 -31.19
N ALA A 548 -14.70 5.96 -32.14
CA ALA A 548 -15.06 7.01 -33.09
C ALA A 548 -15.65 8.28 -32.41
N GLU A 549 -16.23 8.13 -31.22
CA GLU A 549 -16.86 9.22 -30.48
C GLU A 549 -15.93 9.94 -29.47
N TYR A 550 -14.69 9.46 -29.28
CA TYR A 550 -13.78 9.96 -28.24
C TYR A 550 -13.51 11.47 -28.34
N ASP A 551 -13.13 11.95 -29.53
CA ASP A 551 -12.88 13.38 -29.77
C ASP A 551 -14.12 14.25 -29.55
N THR A 552 -15.31 13.70 -29.81
CA THR A 552 -16.59 14.39 -29.60
C THR A 552 -16.88 14.53 -28.10
N LEU A 553 -16.59 13.49 -27.32
CA LEU A 553 -16.73 13.52 -25.86
C LEU A 553 -15.71 14.47 -25.22
N LEU A 554 -14.45 14.45 -25.66
CA LEU A 554 -13.44 15.41 -25.18
C LEU A 554 -13.86 16.86 -25.46
N SER A 555 -14.36 17.12 -26.68
CA SER A 555 -14.90 18.44 -27.03
C SER A 555 -16.07 18.83 -26.13
N THR A 556 -16.91 17.87 -25.75
CA THR A 556 -18.01 18.06 -24.80
C THR A 556 -17.50 18.46 -23.42
N LEU A 557 -16.52 17.75 -22.86
CA LEU A 557 -15.91 18.07 -21.57
C LEU A 557 -15.28 19.47 -21.57
N ASN A 558 -14.50 19.79 -22.61
CA ASN A 558 -13.83 21.08 -22.77
C ASN A 558 -14.80 22.26 -22.93
N SER A 559 -16.02 21.99 -23.39
CA SER A 559 -17.07 23.02 -23.54
C SER A 559 -17.85 23.29 -22.25
N LYS A 560 -17.69 22.48 -21.20
CA LYS A 560 -18.41 22.67 -19.94
C LYS A 560 -17.88 23.90 -19.19
N LEU A 561 -18.79 24.72 -18.67
CA LEU A 561 -18.46 25.94 -17.92
C LEU A 561 -17.75 25.65 -16.58
N THR A 562 -17.94 24.46 -16.03
CA THR A 562 -17.29 23.99 -14.80
C THR A 562 -15.91 23.38 -15.06
N THR A 563 -15.55 23.18 -16.33
CA THR A 563 -14.23 22.71 -16.71
C THR A 563 -13.32 23.90 -16.96
N THR A 564 -12.20 23.97 -16.24
CA THR A 564 -11.19 24.99 -16.45
C THR A 564 -9.94 24.37 -17.05
N LEU A 565 -9.52 24.89 -18.21
CA LEU A 565 -8.34 24.43 -18.94
C LEU A 565 -7.10 25.26 -18.55
N ASN A 566 -5.99 24.60 -18.22
CA ASN A 566 -4.71 25.23 -17.84
C ASN A 566 -4.84 26.24 -16.67
N SER A 567 -5.77 25.99 -15.75
CA SER A 567 -6.16 26.98 -14.74
C SER A 567 -5.39 26.86 -13.43
N LYS A 568 -5.06 28.00 -12.84
CA LYS A 568 -4.44 28.11 -11.52
C LYS A 568 -5.47 27.92 -10.40
N LEU A 569 -5.02 27.64 -9.17
CA LEU A 569 -5.87 27.60 -7.97
C LEU A 569 -6.87 28.74 -7.83
N SER A 570 -6.47 29.96 -8.24
CA SER A 570 -7.31 31.15 -8.16
C SER A 570 -8.63 31.06 -8.95
N THR A 571 -8.79 30.03 -9.77
CA THR A 571 -10.01 29.76 -10.53
C THR A 571 -11.02 28.89 -9.78
N LEU A 572 -10.62 28.24 -8.69
CA LEU A 572 -11.50 27.51 -7.80
C LEU A 572 -12.07 28.49 -6.76
N ASN A 573 -13.39 28.48 -6.56
CA ASN A 573 -14.10 29.39 -5.65
C ASN A 573 -14.08 28.90 -4.18
N PHE A 574 -13.00 28.25 -3.74
CA PHE A 574 -12.85 27.82 -2.36
C PHE A 574 -11.40 27.90 -1.90
N GLU A 575 -11.23 28.11 -0.60
CA GLU A 575 -9.94 28.30 0.04
C GLU A 575 -9.48 26.97 0.68
N PRO A 576 -8.26 26.48 0.43
CA PRO A 576 -7.70 25.34 1.15
C PRO A 576 -7.59 25.58 2.66
N LEU A 577 -7.62 24.50 3.44
CA LEU A 577 -7.38 24.52 4.89
C LEU A 577 -6.03 25.16 5.22
N ILE A 578 -4.98 24.84 4.47
CA ILE A 578 -3.64 25.45 4.63
C ILE A 578 -3.24 26.19 3.35
N LYS A 579 -2.81 27.44 3.51
CA LYS A 579 -2.12 28.25 2.50
C LYS A 579 -0.71 28.58 2.96
N GLY A 580 0.22 28.62 2.02
CA GLY A 580 1.58 29.08 2.24
C GLY A 580 2.43 28.88 0.99
N ASN A 581 3.61 29.47 0.98
CA ASN A 581 4.61 29.19 -0.05
C ASN A 581 5.54 28.09 0.47
N ASN A 582 5.93 27.15 -0.39
CA ASN A 582 6.83 26.04 -0.05
C ASN A 582 6.37 25.30 1.21
N LEU A 583 5.14 24.80 1.17
CA LEU A 583 4.57 24.08 2.31
C LEU A 583 5.39 22.81 2.57
N PRO A 584 5.78 22.53 3.82
CA PRO A 584 6.30 21.21 4.20
C PRO A 584 5.30 20.11 3.87
N ASP A 585 5.73 18.85 3.84
CA ASP A 585 4.79 17.73 3.71
C ASP A 585 3.93 17.62 4.99
N PHE A 586 2.63 17.38 4.82
CA PHE A 586 1.71 17.27 5.94
C PHE A 586 0.54 16.32 5.64
N TRP A 587 -0.09 15.84 6.71
CA TRP A 587 -1.31 15.04 6.68
C TRP A 587 -2.33 15.54 7.71
N ILE A 588 -3.59 15.63 7.28
CA ILE A 588 -4.71 16.19 8.04
C ILE A 588 -5.75 15.11 8.32
N ARG A 589 -6.14 15.00 9.60
CA ARG A 589 -7.30 14.26 10.08
C ARG A 589 -8.36 15.24 10.58
N GLU A 590 -9.63 14.96 10.30
CA GLU A 590 -10.78 15.70 10.77
C GLU A 590 -11.62 14.83 11.72
N ASP A 591 -11.83 15.30 12.94
CA ASP A 591 -12.61 14.62 13.99
C ASP A 591 -13.55 15.64 14.66
N ASN A 592 -14.86 15.54 14.41
CA ASN A 592 -15.88 16.41 14.99
C ASN A 592 -15.55 17.92 14.88
N ASP A 593 -15.35 18.40 13.65
CA ASP A 593 -14.94 19.79 13.32
C ASP A 593 -13.59 20.25 13.92
N THR A 594 -12.78 19.32 14.42
CA THR A 594 -11.39 19.56 14.85
C THR A 594 -10.45 18.94 13.83
N TYR A 595 -9.47 19.72 13.36
CA TYR A 595 -8.42 19.23 12.48
C TYR A 595 -7.15 18.92 13.29
N TYR A 596 -6.57 17.75 13.07
CA TYR A 596 -5.24 17.37 13.53
C TYR A 596 -4.32 17.32 12.32
N ILE A 597 -3.28 18.15 12.33
CA ILE A 597 -2.38 18.35 11.20
C ILE A 597 -0.98 17.96 11.63
N PHE A 598 -0.50 16.83 11.14
CA PHE A 598 0.90 16.46 11.27
C PHE A 598 1.69 17.08 10.13
N ILE A 599 2.68 17.91 10.46
CA ILE A 599 3.53 18.62 9.50
C ILE A 599 4.95 18.12 9.73
N ALA A 600 5.48 17.37 8.76
CA ALA A 600 6.82 16.81 8.86
C ALA A 600 7.89 17.90 8.78
N ASN A 601 9.03 17.62 9.40
CA ASN A 601 10.23 18.42 9.26
C ASN A 601 10.54 18.69 7.77
N PRO A 602 10.86 19.93 7.36
CA PRO A 602 11.09 20.25 5.94
C PRO A 602 12.21 19.43 5.26
N MET A 603 13.20 18.93 6.02
CA MET A 603 14.24 18.05 5.47
C MET A 603 13.71 16.70 4.97
N THR A 604 12.52 16.28 5.40
CA THR A 604 11.91 15.04 4.90
C THR A 604 11.70 15.05 3.39
N GLN A 605 11.50 16.23 2.81
CA GLN A 605 11.29 16.43 1.37
C GLN A 605 12.60 16.32 0.55
N THR A 606 13.75 16.26 1.22
CA THR A 606 15.07 16.14 0.58
C THR A 606 15.74 14.80 0.86
N ILE A 607 15.01 13.85 1.43
CA ILE A 607 15.49 12.47 1.62
C ILE A 607 15.67 11.85 0.24
N GLU A 608 16.85 11.29 0.02
CA GLU A 608 17.16 10.42 -1.12
C GLU A 608 17.86 9.16 -0.58
N TYR A 609 17.55 8.00 -1.16
CA TYR A 609 18.23 6.76 -0.81
C TYR A 609 19.45 6.49 -1.72
N PRO A 610 20.60 6.07 -1.16
CA PRO A 610 20.87 5.85 0.26
C PRO A 610 21.07 7.15 1.04
N LEU A 611 20.61 7.18 2.28
CA LEU A 611 20.76 8.32 3.18
C LEU A 611 22.19 8.42 3.70
N ASP A 612 22.70 9.64 3.86
CA ASP A 612 23.97 9.87 4.56
C ASP A 612 23.84 9.52 6.05
N TYR A 613 24.88 8.93 6.64
CA TYR A 613 24.88 8.63 8.07
C TYR A 613 24.92 9.91 8.91
N CYS A 614 24.06 10.01 9.93
CA CYS A 614 23.86 11.22 10.74
C CYS A 614 23.27 12.41 9.95
N TYR A 615 22.57 12.17 8.84
CA TYR A 615 21.96 13.20 7.99
C TYR A 615 21.06 14.16 8.78
N ALA A 616 20.23 13.65 9.69
CA ALA A 616 19.30 14.44 10.49
C ALA A 616 19.98 15.51 11.35
N PHE A 617 21.24 15.29 11.76
CA PHE A 617 21.99 16.27 12.56
C PHE A 617 22.51 17.46 11.74
N THR A 618 22.28 17.46 10.42
CA THR A 618 22.58 18.61 9.56
C THR A 618 21.42 19.62 9.50
N ASP A 619 20.29 19.32 10.14
CA ASP A 619 19.11 20.18 10.13
C ASP A 619 19.36 21.57 10.73
N PRO A 620 19.24 22.65 9.94
CA PRO A 620 19.35 24.00 10.48
C PRO A 620 18.10 24.46 11.27
N GLY A 621 17.00 23.68 11.26
CA GLY A 621 15.67 24.15 11.60
C GLY A 621 15.08 25.04 10.51
N ALA A 622 13.81 25.43 10.65
CA ALA A 622 13.11 26.19 9.62
C ALA A 622 11.97 27.06 10.19
N THR A 623 11.54 28.04 9.39
CA THR A 623 10.35 28.84 9.70
C THR A 623 9.51 29.03 8.44
N HIS A 624 8.21 28.74 8.53
CA HIS A 624 7.27 28.87 7.42
C HIS A 624 6.05 29.67 7.87
N GLU A 625 5.70 30.70 7.09
CA GLU A 625 4.47 31.45 7.28
C GLU A 625 3.33 30.75 6.55
N ILE A 626 2.30 30.38 7.28
CA ILE A 626 1.09 29.77 6.73
C ILE A 626 -0.15 30.57 7.12
N THR A 627 -1.23 30.31 6.41
CA THR A 627 -2.57 30.73 6.78
C THR A 627 -3.45 29.49 6.89
N VAL A 628 -4.13 29.35 8.02
CA VAL A 628 -5.06 28.26 8.29
C VAL A 628 -6.49 28.79 8.19
N ASN A 629 -7.27 28.22 7.27
CA ASN A 629 -8.66 28.60 7.03
C ASN A 629 -9.61 27.57 7.67
N HIS A 630 -10.27 27.94 8.76
CA HIS A 630 -11.15 27.04 9.50
C HIS A 630 -12.34 27.81 10.07
N HIS A 631 -13.52 27.20 10.19
CA HIS A 631 -14.66 27.81 10.91
C HIS A 631 -15.04 29.25 10.48
N SER A 632 -14.96 29.57 9.18
CA SER A 632 -15.13 30.93 8.63
C SER A 632 -14.10 31.99 9.10
N LYS A 633 -12.99 31.55 9.71
CA LYS A 633 -11.83 32.35 10.08
C LYS A 633 -10.66 32.01 9.16
N SER A 634 -9.76 32.98 9.04
CA SER A 634 -8.48 32.84 8.36
C SER A 634 -7.43 33.41 9.31
N GLU A 635 -6.55 32.55 9.79
CA GLU A 635 -5.57 32.89 10.83
C GLU A 635 -4.16 32.70 10.29
N ALA A 636 -3.31 33.72 10.40
CA ALA A 636 -1.90 33.61 10.11
C ALA A 636 -1.20 32.84 11.24
N TYR A 637 -0.33 31.90 10.89
CA TYR A 637 0.43 31.10 11.85
C TYR A 637 1.85 30.90 11.34
N THR A 638 2.82 31.04 12.25
CA THR A 638 4.25 30.85 11.94
C THR A 638 4.68 29.48 12.45
N LEU A 639 4.90 28.53 11.54
CA LEU A 639 5.50 27.25 11.87
C LEU A 639 6.98 27.47 12.18
N THR A 640 7.44 27.12 13.37
CA THR A 640 8.86 27.20 13.77
C THR A 640 9.35 25.81 14.11
N PHE A 641 10.20 25.26 13.25
CA PHE A 641 10.82 23.95 13.41
C PHE A 641 12.18 24.12 14.08
N LYS A 642 12.36 23.54 15.26
CA LYS A 642 13.72 23.25 15.76
C LYS A 642 14.35 22.14 14.91
N PRO A 643 15.69 22.01 14.94
CA PRO A 643 16.35 20.87 14.30
C PRO A 643 15.69 19.53 14.66
N MET A 644 15.40 18.72 13.64
CA MET A 644 14.77 17.39 13.66
C MET A 644 13.32 17.34 14.17
N GLU A 645 12.71 18.51 14.45
CA GLU A 645 11.34 18.61 14.96
C GLU A 645 10.32 18.45 13.81
N SER A 646 9.24 17.75 14.10
CA SER A 646 8.00 17.72 13.29
C SER A 646 6.88 18.24 14.18
N ILE A 647 5.86 18.86 13.59
CA ILE A 647 4.84 19.63 14.31
C ILE A 647 3.49 18.91 14.23
N MET A 648 2.77 18.83 15.34
CA MET A 648 1.36 18.48 15.37
C MET A 648 0.55 19.71 15.72
N LEU A 649 -0.38 20.13 14.85
CA LEU A 649 -1.34 21.19 15.16
C LEU A 649 -2.72 20.59 15.41
N LYS A 650 -3.42 21.15 16.39
CA LYS A 650 -4.85 21.02 16.58
C LYS A 650 -5.51 22.34 16.20
N VAL A 651 -6.49 22.28 15.31
CA VAL A 651 -7.23 23.45 14.82
C VAL A 651 -8.71 23.21 15.08
N ASP A 652 -9.31 24.06 15.91
CA ASP A 652 -10.74 24.02 16.21
C ASP A 652 -11.32 25.44 16.33
N ALA A 653 -12.60 25.57 16.70
CA ALA A 653 -13.27 26.87 16.81
C ALA A 653 -12.57 27.87 17.75
N ASN A 654 -11.76 27.40 18.71
CA ASN A 654 -10.98 28.21 19.65
C ASN A 654 -9.67 28.74 19.06
N GLY A 655 -9.20 28.19 17.94
CA GLY A 655 -7.98 28.61 17.25
C GLY A 655 -7.02 27.46 16.97
N ILE A 656 -5.74 27.80 16.82
CA ILE A 656 -4.65 26.88 16.51
C ILE A 656 -3.82 26.62 17.77
N GLU A 657 -3.61 25.35 18.09
CA GLU A 657 -2.79 24.88 19.21
C GLU A 657 -1.74 23.90 18.70
N GLN A 658 -0.47 24.08 19.06
CA GLN A 658 0.57 23.10 18.79
C GLN A 658 0.60 22.05 19.92
N ILE A 659 0.49 20.78 19.55
CA ILE A 659 0.61 19.64 20.45
C ILE A 659 2.09 19.25 20.54
N ASP A 660 2.59 19.10 21.77
CA ASP A 660 3.90 18.54 22.01
C ASP A 660 3.88 17.01 21.79
N LEU A 661 4.63 16.55 20.79
CA LEU A 661 4.80 15.12 20.49
C LEU A 661 5.89 14.46 21.34
N GLY A 662 6.68 15.24 22.10
CA GLY A 662 7.54 14.76 23.16
C GLY A 662 8.64 13.79 22.72
N PHE A 663 9.52 14.18 21.80
CA PHE A 663 10.71 13.39 21.44
C PHE A 663 11.82 14.23 20.80
N GLU A 664 13.02 14.17 21.37
CA GLU A 664 14.23 14.82 20.84
C GLU A 664 15.33 13.76 20.67
N PRO A 665 15.65 13.36 19.43
CA PRO A 665 16.60 12.28 19.21
C PRO A 665 18.02 12.71 19.60
N LYS A 666 18.73 11.83 20.30
CA LYS A 666 20.14 12.04 20.68
C LYS A 666 21.06 11.45 19.63
N ARG A 667 22.26 12.01 19.50
CA ARG A 667 23.31 11.41 18.69
C ARG A 667 23.83 10.16 19.39
N MET A 668 23.76 9.04 18.68
CA MET A 668 24.21 7.74 19.15
C MET A 668 25.69 7.53 18.77
N ASN A 669 26.38 6.66 19.49
CA ASN A 669 27.78 6.35 19.19
C ASN A 669 27.90 5.57 17.87
N GLU A 670 29.01 5.79 17.16
CA GLU A 670 29.43 5.03 15.98
C GLU A 670 29.87 3.60 16.31
#